data_AF-Q0CRE2-F1
#
_entry.id   AF-Q0CRE2-F1
#
_cell.length_a   1.000
_cell.length_b   1.000
_cell.length_c   1.000
_cell.angle_alpha   90.00
_cell.angle_beta   90.00
_cell.angle_gamma   90.00
#
_symmetry.space_group_name_H-M   'P 1'
#
loop_
_entity.id
_entity.type
_entity.pdbx_description
1 polymer ?
#
loop_
_entity_poly.entity_id
_entity_poly.type
_entity_poly.pdbx_seq_one_letter_code
_entity_poly.pdbx_strand_id
1 'polypeptide(L)'
;MTLIEIDVVFDFVCAWCYIGKRTLDRAIGLYRKTYPGGRNDTITITWRPYYLNYNPYGHSVPKTDLMDERLKDQTPEQRAALISRMDKIGRSVGIHFKGGGMIGPNTRDAHRLVYLCREDPSTPSELQGDLVEKILEAYHELEKDISEKEMLRELAVAAGIEAATVDKWLEGNGGGKEVDDEAKRNKGVDGNTGVPRFLIQGKYRWDGDDMVRMQKDIVSDRIRTCVSAFRRPEDHFRSHLLITMELVQKEHERLSKRLKASQSIKNVQSTIDLLQSARDTIASDPTRASITLATLQNPVKSSFDAINDSLKETHSGLNKYSKALDKLFKDRPLPSTEHDALSSQEHLINRAIAMHLLREGQFSVAATFLAEMAEHKAANQQHTTGSDTTENAVSLLDIDEVPSNEVRKQFATMYYILHEMKENNNLLPAIQWSRENNEALEARGSNLEFELCRLQFVWLFHGGGQDPQAPVSAGRQAALEYARREFSVFLPRYLREIQQLMGAMAFCPNLQNSPYRAIFNNPSAWEDVAHSFTREFCSLLGLSADSPLYVAATAGAIALPTLLKLQTIMKAKRTEWTTDNELPVEIPLPPSYLFHSIFVCPVSKEQTTDENPPMMMPCGHVIAEESLKRLCKGTRFKCPYCPSESHPREARKVFL
;
A
#
# COMPACT_ATOMS: atom_id res chain seq x y z
N MET A 1 12.64 8.57 -13.90
CA MET A 1 13.98 8.42 -13.32
C MET A 1 13.82 8.69 -11.85
N THR A 2 13.81 7.60 -11.11
CA THR A 2 13.50 7.57 -9.68
C THR A 2 14.72 7.01 -8.96
N LEU A 3 15.13 7.62 -7.85
CA LEU A 3 16.21 7.12 -7.00
C LEU A 3 15.64 6.16 -5.95
N ILE A 4 16.05 4.89 -5.99
CA ILE A 4 15.62 3.85 -5.06
C ILE A 4 16.78 3.51 -4.13
N GLU A 5 16.65 3.83 -2.86
CA GLU A 5 17.66 3.53 -1.84
C GLU A 5 17.31 2.24 -1.10
N ILE A 6 18.30 1.35 -0.96
CA ILE A 6 18.17 0.05 -0.30
C ILE A 6 19.29 -0.09 0.71
N ASP A 7 18.95 -0.09 2.00
CA ASP A 7 19.88 -0.43 3.07
C ASP A 7 19.85 -1.94 3.31
N VAL A 8 21.02 -2.57 3.35
CA VAL A 8 21.14 -4.02 3.61
C VAL A 8 22.00 -4.23 4.85
N VAL A 9 21.37 -4.65 5.94
CA VAL A 9 22.07 -5.04 7.18
C VAL A 9 22.43 -6.52 7.08
N PHE A 10 23.71 -6.84 7.14
CA PHE A 10 24.21 -8.19 6.85
C PHE A 10 25.50 -8.52 7.60
N ASP A 11 25.87 -9.79 7.57
CA ASP A 11 27.19 -10.27 8.00
C ASP A 11 27.74 -11.30 7.02
N PHE A 12 29.06 -11.33 6.84
CA PHE A 12 29.73 -12.15 5.83
C PHE A 12 29.75 -13.64 6.14
N VAL A 13 29.62 -14.02 7.41
CA VAL A 13 29.56 -15.43 7.83
C VAL A 13 28.15 -16.01 7.75
N CYS A 14 27.16 -15.23 7.32
CA CYS A 14 25.76 -15.63 7.25
C CYS A 14 25.40 -16.15 5.84
N ALA A 15 25.14 -17.45 5.72
CA ALA A 15 24.73 -18.06 4.46
C ALA A 15 23.43 -17.44 3.88
N TRP A 16 22.48 -17.05 4.74
CA TRP A 16 21.27 -16.35 4.32
C TRP A 16 21.57 -14.95 3.79
N CYS A 17 22.58 -14.25 4.30
CA CYS A 17 22.97 -12.96 3.73
C CYS A 17 23.46 -13.12 2.29
N TYR A 18 24.18 -14.21 2.00
CA TYR A 18 24.64 -14.48 0.64
C TYR A 18 23.49 -14.79 -0.32
N ILE A 19 22.58 -15.68 0.08
CA ILE A 19 21.35 -15.97 -0.67
C ILE A 19 20.56 -14.69 -0.91
N GLY A 20 20.44 -13.85 0.12
CA GLY A 20 19.71 -12.59 0.06
C GLY A 20 20.31 -11.60 -0.95
N LYS A 21 21.63 -11.46 -0.98
CA LYS A 21 22.33 -10.63 -1.97
C LYS A 21 22.06 -11.07 -3.40
N ARG A 22 22.27 -12.36 -3.72
CA ARG A 22 22.02 -12.90 -5.07
C ARG A 22 20.54 -12.81 -5.45
N THR A 23 19.64 -12.96 -4.48
CA THR A 23 18.19 -12.76 -4.69
C THR A 23 17.86 -11.30 -5.00
N LEU A 24 18.44 -10.35 -4.27
CA LEU A 24 18.29 -8.91 -4.48
C LEU A 24 18.79 -8.51 -5.88
N ASP A 25 19.97 -8.96 -6.28
CA ASP A 25 20.52 -8.68 -7.61
C ASP A 25 19.64 -9.21 -8.74
N ARG A 26 19.16 -10.45 -8.62
CA ARG A 26 18.24 -11.05 -9.59
C ARG A 26 16.94 -10.27 -9.66
N ALA A 27 16.42 -9.83 -8.52
CA ALA A 27 15.20 -9.05 -8.43
C ALA A 27 15.38 -7.66 -9.08
N ILE A 28 16.49 -6.97 -8.81
CA ILE A 28 16.86 -5.70 -9.46
C ILE A 28 17.03 -5.88 -10.98
N GLY A 29 17.71 -6.95 -11.39
CA GLY A 29 17.90 -7.27 -12.81
C GLY A 29 16.57 -7.55 -13.52
N LEU A 30 15.64 -8.22 -12.85
CA LEU A 30 14.29 -8.44 -13.38
C LEU A 30 13.51 -7.13 -13.44
N TYR A 31 13.50 -6.34 -12.36
CA TYR A 31 12.89 -5.01 -12.31
C TYR A 31 13.33 -4.11 -13.48
N ARG A 32 14.65 -3.97 -13.71
CA ARG A 32 15.19 -3.17 -14.80
C ARG A 32 14.72 -3.63 -16.19
N LYS A 33 14.43 -4.93 -16.36
CA LYS A 33 14.00 -5.54 -17.62
C LYS A 33 12.49 -5.48 -17.83
N THR A 34 11.70 -5.73 -16.79
CA THR A 34 10.25 -5.97 -16.92
C THR A 34 9.39 -4.78 -16.52
N TYR A 35 9.91 -3.86 -15.70
CA TYR A 35 9.11 -2.76 -15.17
C TYR A 35 9.14 -1.50 -16.07
N PRO A 36 7.99 -0.85 -16.38
CA PRO A 36 7.93 0.36 -17.22
C PRO A 36 8.76 1.53 -16.68
N GLY A 37 9.86 1.83 -17.35
CA GLY A 37 10.79 2.89 -16.96
C GLY A 37 11.82 2.47 -15.90
N GLY A 38 11.80 1.21 -15.42
CA GLY A 38 12.78 0.69 -14.46
C GLY A 38 14.22 0.67 -15.00
N ARG A 39 14.38 0.60 -16.34
CA ARG A 39 15.69 0.76 -17.00
C ARG A 39 16.33 2.15 -16.78
N ASN A 40 15.51 3.16 -16.52
CA ASN A 40 15.95 4.55 -16.33
C ASN A 40 15.97 4.96 -14.86
N ASP A 41 15.77 4.03 -13.93
CA ASP A 41 15.79 4.30 -12.50
C ASP A 41 17.15 3.96 -11.89
N THR A 42 17.55 4.76 -10.91
CA THR A 42 18.82 4.62 -10.19
C THR A 42 18.54 3.86 -8.91
N ILE A 43 19.25 2.74 -8.69
CA ILE A 43 19.14 1.97 -7.45
C ILE A 43 20.47 2.11 -6.73
N THR A 44 20.43 2.62 -5.50
CA THR A 44 21.58 2.77 -4.61
C THR A 44 21.45 1.78 -3.47
N ILE A 45 22.42 0.89 -3.32
CA ILE A 45 22.45 -0.10 -2.24
C ILE A 45 23.51 0.33 -1.24
N THR A 46 23.13 0.46 0.02
CA THR A 46 24.04 0.74 1.12
C THR A 46 24.17 -0.51 1.99
N TRP A 47 25.36 -1.10 1.99
CA TRP A 47 25.67 -2.25 2.85
C TRP A 47 26.06 -1.80 4.26
N ARG A 48 25.35 -2.33 5.26
CA ARG A 48 25.46 -1.93 6.67
C ARG A 48 25.92 -3.10 7.54
N PRO A 49 26.87 -2.86 8.46
CA PRO A 49 27.50 -3.92 9.22
C PRO A 49 26.56 -4.51 10.29
N TYR A 50 26.70 -5.82 10.50
CA TYR A 50 26.15 -6.55 11.63
C TYR A 50 27.16 -7.62 12.04
N TYR A 51 27.36 -7.80 13.35
CA TYR A 51 28.24 -8.84 13.86
C TYR A 51 27.44 -9.96 14.51
N LEU A 52 27.43 -11.12 13.85
CA LEU A 52 26.88 -12.36 14.39
C LEU A 52 27.77 -12.98 15.46
N ASN A 53 29.08 -12.68 15.46
CA ASN A 53 30.08 -13.21 16.40
C ASN A 53 30.00 -14.73 16.53
N TYR A 54 30.08 -15.42 15.39
CA TYR A 54 29.86 -16.85 15.38
C TYR A 54 30.96 -17.66 16.03
N ASN A 55 32.19 -17.15 15.97
CA ASN A 55 33.35 -17.74 16.61
C ASN A 55 33.56 -17.08 17.99
N PRO A 56 33.41 -17.84 19.10
CA PRO A 56 33.69 -17.33 20.43
C PRO A 56 35.20 -17.31 20.75
N TYR A 57 36.02 -17.98 19.94
CA TYR A 57 37.46 -18.10 20.13
C TYR A 57 38.19 -16.89 19.52
N GLY A 58 39.26 -16.43 20.17
CA GLY A 58 40.09 -15.32 19.70
C GLY A 58 41.01 -15.64 18.51
N HIS A 59 40.83 -16.79 17.87
CA HIS A 59 41.62 -17.28 16.73
C HIS A 59 40.74 -18.06 15.75
N SER A 60 41.20 -18.26 14.53
CA SER A 60 40.47 -19.00 13.50
C SER A 60 40.33 -20.48 13.84
N VAL A 61 39.13 -21.01 13.63
CA VAL A 61 38.81 -22.44 13.84
C VAL A 61 38.12 -23.03 12.61
N PRO A 62 38.11 -24.35 12.43
CA PRO A 62 37.35 -25.00 11.36
C PRO A 62 35.85 -24.69 11.49
N LYS A 63 35.19 -24.40 10.36
CA LYS A 63 33.73 -24.11 10.36
C LYS A 63 32.89 -25.30 10.84
N THR A 64 33.35 -26.51 10.53
CA THR A 64 32.71 -27.76 10.94
C THR A 64 32.56 -27.85 12.45
N ASP A 65 33.57 -27.43 13.20
CA ASP A 65 33.62 -27.56 14.65
C ASP A 65 32.56 -26.67 15.31
N LEU A 66 32.44 -25.42 14.84
CA LEU A 66 31.39 -24.50 15.33
C LEU A 66 29.99 -24.93 14.90
N MET A 67 29.86 -25.56 13.72
CA MET A 67 28.57 -26.06 13.24
C MET A 67 28.10 -27.25 14.07
N ASP A 68 29.01 -28.18 14.39
CA ASP A 68 28.73 -29.33 15.22
C ASP A 68 28.35 -28.92 16.65
N GLU A 69 29.01 -27.90 17.20
CA GLU A 69 28.65 -27.36 18.51
C GLU A 69 27.26 -26.73 18.52
N ARG A 70 26.91 -25.94 17.49
CA ARG A 70 25.58 -25.29 17.37
C ARG A 70 24.44 -26.27 17.14
N LEU A 71 24.70 -27.33 16.39
CA LEU A 71 23.71 -28.32 16.01
C LEU A 71 23.78 -29.58 16.88
N LYS A 72 24.48 -29.53 18.02
CA LYS A 72 24.66 -30.67 18.93
C LYS A 72 23.34 -31.31 19.36
N ASP A 73 22.30 -30.50 19.50
CA ASP A 73 20.95 -30.94 19.93
C ASP A 73 20.10 -31.48 18.77
N GLN A 74 20.61 -31.48 17.52
CA GLN A 74 19.93 -32.01 16.34
C GLN A 74 20.43 -33.41 15.97
N THR A 75 19.50 -34.27 15.52
CA THR A 75 19.85 -35.60 15.00
C THR A 75 20.61 -35.50 13.68
N PRO A 76 21.39 -36.53 13.29
CA PRO A 76 22.09 -36.55 12.00
C PRO A 76 21.15 -36.30 10.81
N GLU A 77 19.94 -36.83 10.85
CA GLU A 77 18.91 -36.65 9.81
C GLU A 77 18.41 -35.21 9.75
N GLN A 78 18.20 -34.56 10.91
CA GLN A 78 17.79 -33.16 10.98
C GLN A 78 18.88 -32.23 10.43
N ARG A 79 20.15 -32.49 10.75
CA ARG A 79 21.30 -31.73 10.21
C ARG A 79 21.40 -31.91 8.70
N ALA A 80 21.30 -33.14 8.21
CA ALA A 80 21.32 -33.43 6.78
C ALA A 80 20.17 -32.75 6.03
N ALA A 81 18.97 -32.74 6.60
CA ALA A 81 17.81 -32.06 6.03
C ALA A 81 17.99 -30.53 6.00
N LEU A 82 18.56 -29.93 7.05
CA LEU A 82 18.86 -28.50 7.12
C LEU A 82 19.88 -28.09 6.04
N ILE A 83 20.99 -28.82 5.94
CA ILE A 83 22.05 -28.59 4.94
C ILE A 83 21.47 -28.74 3.52
N SER A 84 20.74 -29.83 3.27
CA SER A 84 20.11 -30.09 1.97
C SER A 84 19.12 -28.98 1.56
N ARG A 85 18.34 -28.46 2.51
CA ARG A 85 17.45 -27.32 2.26
C ARG A 85 18.23 -26.06 1.89
N MET A 86 19.28 -25.74 2.63
CA MET A 86 20.12 -24.57 2.38
C MET A 86 20.80 -24.67 1.00
N ASP A 87 21.38 -25.82 0.66
CA ASP A 87 22.01 -26.09 -0.63
C ASP A 87 21.03 -25.95 -1.79
N LYS A 88 19.81 -26.48 -1.63
CA LYS A 88 18.77 -26.38 -2.66
C LYS A 88 18.39 -24.91 -2.93
N ILE A 89 18.26 -24.11 -1.87
CA ILE A 89 17.96 -22.68 -1.99
C ILE A 89 19.15 -21.94 -2.61
N GLY A 90 20.36 -22.18 -2.13
CA GLY A 90 21.59 -21.60 -2.69
C GLY A 90 21.74 -21.86 -4.18
N ARG A 91 21.55 -23.12 -4.62
CA ARG A 91 21.60 -23.49 -6.05
C ARG A 91 20.56 -22.74 -6.90
N SER A 92 19.38 -22.44 -6.35
CA SER A 92 18.33 -21.70 -7.08
C SER A 92 18.72 -20.25 -7.41
N VAL A 93 19.72 -19.71 -6.71
CA VAL A 93 20.32 -18.38 -6.93
C VAL A 93 21.78 -18.44 -7.39
N GLY A 94 22.26 -19.64 -7.76
CA GLY A 94 23.59 -19.86 -8.33
C GLY A 94 24.73 -19.92 -7.33
N ILE A 95 24.46 -20.26 -6.07
CA ILE A 95 25.48 -20.43 -5.01
C ILE A 95 25.77 -21.93 -4.83
N HIS A 96 27.06 -22.28 -4.79
CA HIS A 96 27.55 -23.62 -4.49
C HIS A 96 28.25 -23.67 -3.13
N PHE A 97 27.45 -23.73 -2.06
CA PHE A 97 27.99 -23.76 -0.69
C PHE A 97 29.01 -24.87 -0.47
N LYS A 98 30.09 -24.51 0.23
CA LYS A 98 31.10 -25.40 0.76
C LYS A 98 31.13 -25.31 2.29
N GLY A 99 31.10 -26.47 2.94
CA GLY A 99 31.05 -26.57 4.40
C GLY A 99 32.42 -26.49 5.10
N GLY A 100 33.52 -26.56 4.34
CA GLY A 100 34.88 -26.51 4.90
C GLY A 100 35.42 -25.09 5.09
N GLY A 101 36.74 -25.02 5.26
CA GLY A 101 37.46 -23.77 5.52
C GLY A 101 37.43 -23.32 6.97
N MET A 102 37.94 -22.12 7.21
CA MET A 102 38.12 -21.54 8.53
C MET A 102 37.16 -20.36 8.79
N ILE A 103 36.86 -20.12 10.05
CA ILE A 103 36.14 -18.94 10.52
C ILE A 103 36.97 -18.21 11.57
N GLY A 104 37.42 -17.01 11.22
CA GLY A 104 38.14 -16.13 12.12
C GLY A 104 37.32 -15.58 13.30
N PRO A 105 37.97 -14.83 14.20
CA PRO A 105 37.36 -14.33 15.43
C PRO A 105 36.28 -13.26 15.20
N ASN A 106 36.34 -12.52 14.08
CA ASN A 106 35.36 -11.50 13.74
C ASN A 106 35.37 -11.19 12.23
N THR A 107 34.36 -10.45 11.78
CA THR A 107 34.20 -9.96 10.40
C THR A 107 34.48 -8.46 10.26
N ARG A 108 35.12 -7.85 11.27
CA ARG A 108 35.26 -6.39 11.41
C ARG A 108 36.02 -5.77 10.25
N ASP A 109 37.18 -6.31 9.90
CA ASP A 109 38.01 -5.75 8.83
C ASP A 109 37.35 -5.89 7.45
N ALA A 110 36.56 -6.96 7.22
CA ALA A 110 35.74 -7.10 6.02
C ALA A 110 34.68 -5.99 5.93
N HIS A 111 33.97 -5.69 7.04
CA HIS A 111 33.01 -4.58 7.09
C HIS A 111 33.69 -3.21 6.97
N ARG A 112 34.91 -3.04 7.50
CA ARG A 112 35.70 -1.82 7.33
C ARG A 112 36.06 -1.56 5.87
N LEU A 113 36.33 -2.58 5.06
CA LEU A 113 36.59 -2.40 3.63
C LEU A 113 35.33 -1.98 2.86
N VAL A 114 34.17 -2.51 3.24
CA VAL A 114 32.88 -2.06 2.70
C VAL A 114 32.60 -0.60 3.08
N TYR A 115 32.99 -0.18 4.28
CA TYR A 115 32.87 1.22 4.73
C TYR A 115 33.81 2.16 3.97
N LEU A 116 35.05 1.75 3.69
CA LEU A 116 36.01 2.51 2.88
C LEU A 116 35.39 2.93 1.53
N CYS A 117 34.68 2.01 0.87
CA CYS A 117 33.99 2.28 -0.40
C CYS A 117 32.85 3.32 -0.28
N ARG A 118 32.29 3.51 0.91
CA ARG A 118 31.21 4.48 1.18
C ARG A 118 31.75 5.87 1.52
N GLU A 119 32.94 5.93 2.11
CA GLU A 119 33.55 7.18 2.56
C GLU A 119 34.12 7.98 1.40
N ASP A 120 34.64 7.31 0.37
CA ASP A 120 35.22 7.95 -0.81
C ASP A 120 34.14 8.26 -1.88
N PRO A 121 33.78 9.53 -2.11
CA PRO A 121 32.77 9.91 -3.10
C PRO A 121 33.17 9.61 -4.54
N SER A 122 34.46 9.34 -4.80
CA SER A 122 34.99 8.97 -6.12
C SER A 122 34.84 7.49 -6.43
N THR A 123 34.49 6.67 -5.44
CA THR A 123 34.28 5.23 -5.61
C THR A 123 32.90 4.97 -6.23
N PRO A 124 32.81 4.23 -7.35
CA PRO A 124 31.52 3.84 -7.93
C PRO A 124 30.68 3.02 -6.94
N SER A 125 29.38 3.31 -6.83
CA SER A 125 28.47 2.60 -5.92
C SER A 125 28.38 1.09 -6.21
N GLU A 126 28.62 0.69 -7.46
CA GLU A 126 28.65 -0.72 -7.90
C GLU A 126 29.83 -1.49 -7.29
N LEU A 127 30.94 -0.81 -7.01
CA LEU A 127 32.15 -1.41 -6.46
C LEU A 127 31.92 -1.98 -5.05
N GLN A 128 31.05 -1.34 -4.25
CA GLN A 128 30.66 -1.85 -2.94
C GLN A 128 29.95 -3.21 -3.05
N GLY A 129 29.04 -3.34 -4.02
CA GLY A 129 28.31 -4.60 -4.26
C GLY A 129 29.21 -5.72 -4.76
N ASP A 130 30.18 -5.40 -5.62
CA ASP A 130 31.16 -6.36 -6.13
C ASP A 130 32.14 -6.84 -5.05
N LEU A 131 32.58 -5.95 -4.17
CA LEU A 131 33.40 -6.34 -3.01
C LEU A 131 32.62 -7.26 -2.07
N VAL A 132 31.36 -6.92 -1.76
CA VAL A 132 30.51 -7.74 -0.90
C VAL A 132 30.31 -9.13 -1.51
N GLU A 133 30.05 -9.22 -2.81
CA GLU A 133 29.95 -10.49 -3.54
C GLU A 133 31.23 -11.33 -3.40
N LYS A 134 32.39 -10.74 -3.67
CA LYS A 134 33.68 -11.45 -3.63
C LYS A 134 34.01 -12.00 -2.24
N ILE A 135 33.73 -11.23 -1.19
CA ILE A 135 33.99 -11.69 0.19
C ILE A 135 33.01 -12.80 0.59
N LEU A 136 31.73 -12.68 0.21
CA LEU A 136 30.74 -13.74 0.45
C LEU A 136 31.09 -15.03 -0.31
N GLU A 137 31.49 -14.92 -1.58
CA GLU A 137 31.95 -16.05 -2.41
C GLU A 137 33.21 -16.70 -1.80
N ALA A 138 34.20 -15.89 -1.41
CA ALA A 138 35.43 -16.37 -0.80
C ALA A 138 35.15 -17.20 0.46
N TYR A 139 34.23 -16.73 1.32
CA TYR A 139 33.86 -17.45 2.52
C TYR A 139 32.98 -18.68 2.22
N HIS A 140 31.93 -18.55 1.41
CA HIS A 140 30.88 -19.57 1.29
C HIS A 140 31.14 -20.61 0.19
N GLU A 141 31.94 -20.31 -0.84
CA GLU A 141 32.17 -21.21 -1.98
C GLU A 141 33.65 -21.60 -2.14
N LEU A 142 34.58 -20.76 -1.67
CA LEU A 142 36.03 -20.98 -1.85
C LEU A 142 36.76 -21.38 -0.56
N GLU A 143 36.02 -21.57 0.54
CA GLU A 143 36.52 -22.05 1.84
C GLU A 143 37.65 -21.17 2.43
N LYS A 144 37.70 -19.88 2.06
CA LYS A 144 38.72 -18.93 2.54
C LYS A 144 38.38 -18.36 3.91
N ASP A 145 39.42 -17.99 4.66
CA ASP A 145 39.30 -17.23 5.90
C ASP A 145 39.29 -15.73 5.60
N ILE A 146 38.13 -15.10 5.78
CA ILE A 146 37.94 -13.66 5.54
C ILE A 146 38.39 -12.77 6.71
N SER A 147 39.01 -13.34 7.74
CA SER A 147 39.67 -12.57 8.80
C SER A 147 41.15 -12.30 8.53
N GLU A 148 41.74 -12.99 7.54
CA GLU A 148 43.12 -12.76 7.11
C GLU A 148 43.22 -11.47 6.29
N LYS A 149 44.14 -10.59 6.66
CA LYS A 149 44.29 -9.28 6.01
C LYS A 149 44.74 -9.42 4.57
N GLU A 150 45.63 -10.36 4.30
CA GLU A 150 46.14 -10.67 2.97
C GLU A 150 45.01 -11.14 2.05
N MET A 151 44.12 -12.02 2.54
CA MET A 151 42.93 -12.45 1.80
C MET A 151 41.99 -11.29 1.51
N LEU A 152 41.67 -10.47 2.52
CA LEU A 152 40.81 -9.30 2.35
C LEU A 152 41.41 -8.28 1.37
N ARG A 153 42.74 -8.12 1.39
CA ARG A 153 43.48 -7.29 0.45
C ARG A 153 43.34 -7.80 -0.98
N GLU A 154 43.56 -9.09 -1.22
CA GLU A 154 43.42 -9.71 -2.54
C GLU A 154 42.00 -9.49 -3.10
N LEU A 155 40.97 -9.70 -2.28
CA LEU A 155 39.57 -9.52 -2.67
C LEU A 155 39.23 -8.06 -2.97
N ALA A 156 39.72 -7.11 -2.16
CA ALA A 156 39.54 -5.68 -2.35
C ALA A 156 40.21 -5.17 -3.64
N VAL A 157 41.44 -5.61 -3.91
CA VAL A 157 42.15 -5.27 -5.15
C VAL A 157 41.45 -5.89 -6.36
N ALA A 158 40.98 -7.14 -6.26
CA ALA A 158 40.22 -7.79 -7.32
C ALA A 158 38.85 -7.14 -7.57
N ALA A 159 38.30 -6.40 -6.60
CA ALA A 159 37.10 -5.58 -6.76
C ALA A 159 37.39 -4.21 -7.41
N GLY A 160 38.66 -3.83 -7.56
CA GLY A 160 39.08 -2.57 -8.19
C GLY A 160 39.54 -1.48 -7.22
N ILE A 161 39.73 -1.78 -5.93
CA ILE A 161 40.28 -0.82 -4.96
C ILE A 161 41.80 -0.77 -5.11
N GLU A 162 42.38 0.43 -5.10
CA GLU A 162 43.83 0.60 -5.16
C GLU A 162 44.53 -0.09 -3.98
N ALA A 163 45.53 -0.93 -4.29
CA ALA A 163 46.26 -1.71 -3.31
C ALA A 163 46.86 -0.88 -2.17
N ALA A 164 47.46 0.28 -2.49
CA ALA A 164 48.06 1.16 -1.48
C ALA A 164 47.02 1.72 -0.49
N THR A 165 45.81 1.99 -0.97
CA THR A 165 44.69 2.47 -0.16
C THR A 165 44.21 1.36 0.79
N VAL A 166 44.09 0.12 0.29
CA VAL A 166 43.72 -1.04 1.10
C VAL A 166 44.75 -1.35 2.18
N ASP A 167 46.04 -1.32 1.82
CA ASP A 167 47.16 -1.59 2.74
C ASP A 167 47.14 -0.61 3.90
N LYS A 168 47.11 0.68 3.59
CA LYS A 168 47.00 1.75 4.60
C LYS A 168 45.76 1.60 5.48
N TRP A 169 44.63 1.19 4.90
CA TRP A 169 43.37 1.03 5.62
C TRP A 169 43.40 -0.15 6.60
N LEU A 170 43.90 -1.31 6.16
CA LEU A 170 43.97 -2.53 6.97
C LEU A 170 45.09 -2.49 8.02
N GLU A 171 46.18 -1.76 7.77
CA GLU A 171 47.23 -1.48 8.78
C GLU A 171 46.73 -0.52 9.86
N GLY A 172 45.91 0.46 9.48
CA GLY A 172 45.27 1.41 10.39
C GLY A 172 43.97 0.91 11.03
N ASN A 173 43.31 1.81 11.75
CA ASN A 173 41.96 1.59 12.32
C ASN A 173 40.90 2.52 11.70
N GLY A 174 41.12 2.97 10.45
CA GLY A 174 40.17 3.79 9.69
C GLY A 174 38.80 3.12 9.59
N GLY A 175 37.73 3.91 9.78
CA GLY A 175 36.33 3.46 9.79
C GLY A 175 35.96 2.48 10.91
N GLY A 176 36.90 2.10 11.78
CA GLY A 176 36.70 1.04 12.75
C GLY A 176 35.63 1.39 13.79
N LYS A 177 35.69 2.61 14.35
CA LYS A 177 34.72 3.07 15.34
C LYS A 177 33.33 3.22 14.71
N GLU A 178 33.27 3.76 13.51
CA GLU A 178 32.05 4.03 12.75
C GLU A 178 31.32 2.73 12.43
N VAL A 179 32.04 1.71 11.96
CA VAL A 179 31.51 0.38 11.69
C VAL A 179 31.04 -0.28 12.99
N ASP A 180 31.82 -0.19 14.08
CA ASP A 180 31.44 -0.80 15.36
C ASP A 180 30.18 -0.15 15.95
N ASP A 181 30.06 1.18 15.88
CA ASP A 181 28.90 1.92 16.38
C ASP A 181 27.67 1.75 15.47
N GLU A 182 27.86 1.63 14.14
CA GLU A 182 26.79 1.25 13.21
C GLU A 182 26.31 -0.19 13.46
N ALA A 183 27.21 -1.15 13.68
CA ALA A 183 26.86 -2.53 13.99
C ALA A 183 26.08 -2.65 15.31
N LYS A 184 26.48 -1.89 16.35
CA LYS A 184 25.74 -1.80 17.62
C LYS A 184 24.33 -1.23 17.41
N ARG A 185 24.20 -0.13 16.66
CA ARG A 185 22.89 0.46 16.34
C ARG A 185 21.99 -0.53 15.59
N ASN A 186 22.53 -1.23 14.59
CA ASN A 186 21.77 -2.22 13.81
C ASN A 186 21.29 -3.41 14.66
N LYS A 187 22.05 -3.75 15.71
CA LYS A 187 21.71 -4.80 16.67
C LYS A 187 20.65 -4.37 17.69
N GLY A 188 20.64 -3.10 18.08
CA GLY A 188 19.72 -2.51 19.07
C GLY A 188 18.35 -2.06 18.56
N VAL A 189 18.00 -2.34 17.29
CA VAL A 189 16.67 -2.03 16.72
C VAL A 189 15.63 -3.05 17.23
N ASP A 190 14.49 -2.61 17.74
CA ASP A 190 13.44 -3.50 18.28
C ASP A 190 12.80 -4.41 17.22
N GLY A 191 12.46 -5.65 17.60
CA GLY A 191 11.89 -6.67 16.70
C GLY A 191 12.94 -7.44 15.87
N ASN A 192 14.18 -7.52 16.35
CA ASN A 192 15.31 -8.08 15.61
C ASN A 192 15.44 -9.60 15.76
N THR A 193 15.23 -10.35 14.67
CA THR A 193 15.36 -11.82 14.59
C THR A 193 16.65 -12.29 13.90
N GLY A 194 17.47 -11.39 13.34
CA GLY A 194 18.74 -11.74 12.68
C GLY A 194 19.06 -10.91 11.43
N VAL A 195 19.88 -11.48 10.55
CA VAL A 195 20.29 -10.96 9.24
C VAL A 195 20.10 -12.05 8.17
N PRO A 196 19.92 -11.71 6.87
CA PRO A 196 19.93 -10.37 6.29
C PRO A 196 18.66 -9.58 6.58
N ARG A 197 18.80 -8.26 6.58
CA ARG A 197 17.68 -7.33 6.68
C ARG A 197 17.76 -6.32 5.54
N PHE A 198 16.68 -6.21 4.79
CA PHE A 198 16.57 -5.27 3.68
C PHE A 198 15.63 -4.15 4.09
N LEU A 199 16.09 -2.91 3.98
CA LEU A 199 15.32 -1.71 4.29
C LEU A 199 15.29 -0.83 3.05
N ILE A 200 14.17 -0.84 2.34
CA ILE A 200 13.99 0.00 1.15
C ILE A 200 13.40 1.34 1.59
N GLN A 201 14.04 2.44 1.18
CA GLN A 201 13.61 3.82 1.44
C GLN A 201 13.36 4.12 2.93
N GLY A 202 14.11 3.45 3.82
CA GLY A 202 13.95 3.63 5.27
C GLY A 202 12.61 3.18 5.87
N LYS A 203 11.71 2.57 5.07
CA LYS A 203 10.31 2.32 5.46
C LYS A 203 9.91 0.85 5.43
N TYR A 204 10.30 0.10 4.40
CA TYR A 204 9.88 -1.30 4.24
C TYR A 204 11.01 -2.23 4.62
N ARG A 205 10.73 -3.07 5.62
CA ARG A 205 11.66 -4.05 6.16
C ARG A 205 11.28 -5.45 5.70
N TRP A 206 12.24 -6.17 5.11
CA TRP A 206 12.18 -7.62 4.95
C TRP A 206 13.27 -8.28 5.78
N ASP A 207 12.91 -9.34 6.46
CA ASP A 207 13.84 -10.22 7.17
C ASP A 207 14.11 -11.49 6.33
N GLY A 208 15.17 -12.22 6.66
CA GLY A 208 15.74 -13.29 5.83
C GLY A 208 14.84 -14.48 5.51
N ASP A 209 13.70 -14.63 6.17
CA ASP A 209 12.70 -15.68 5.94
C ASP A 209 11.69 -15.37 4.82
N ASP A 210 11.65 -14.12 4.33
CA ASP A 210 10.63 -13.63 3.39
C ASP A 210 11.20 -13.28 1.99
N MET A 211 12.23 -14.00 1.54
CA MET A 211 12.97 -13.70 0.29
C MET A 211 12.12 -13.81 -0.98
N VAL A 212 11.14 -14.71 -1.01
CA VAL A 212 10.21 -14.85 -2.15
C VAL A 212 9.31 -13.62 -2.26
N ARG A 213 8.86 -13.07 -1.14
CA ARG A 213 8.08 -11.84 -1.11
C ARG A 213 8.94 -10.63 -1.45
N MET A 214 10.18 -10.57 -0.98
CA MET A 214 11.14 -9.54 -1.37
C MET A 214 11.32 -9.50 -2.90
N GLN A 215 11.54 -10.65 -3.55
CA GLN A 215 11.67 -10.70 -5.01
C GLN A 215 10.39 -10.24 -5.73
N LYS A 216 9.20 -10.63 -5.25
CA LYS A 216 7.92 -10.17 -5.81
C LYS A 216 7.73 -8.66 -5.62
N ASP A 217 8.07 -8.14 -4.45
CA ASP A 217 7.90 -6.74 -4.10
C ASP A 217 8.84 -5.82 -4.91
N ILE A 218 10.10 -6.23 -5.09
CA ILE A 218 11.10 -5.51 -5.89
C ILE A 218 10.69 -5.39 -7.37
N VAL A 219 10.07 -6.44 -7.92
CA VAL A 219 9.67 -6.52 -9.33
C VAL A 219 8.30 -5.87 -9.57
N SER A 220 7.53 -5.66 -8.51
CA SER A 220 6.25 -4.96 -8.52
C SER A 220 6.40 -3.43 -8.42
N ASP A 221 5.29 -2.71 -8.56
CA ASP A 221 5.24 -1.25 -8.43
C ASP A 221 5.70 -0.74 -7.03
N ARG A 222 5.71 -1.62 -6.02
CA ARG A 222 6.06 -1.30 -4.62
C ARG A 222 7.40 -0.57 -4.47
N ILE A 223 8.43 -0.96 -5.23
CA ILE A 223 9.74 -0.30 -5.14
C ILE A 223 9.70 1.18 -5.55
N ARG A 224 8.85 1.54 -6.53
CA ARG A 224 8.63 2.93 -6.93
C ARG A 224 7.65 3.64 -6.01
N THR A 225 6.63 2.94 -5.52
CA THR A 225 5.72 3.47 -4.49
C THR A 225 6.48 3.92 -3.24
N CYS A 226 7.71 3.43 -3.01
CA CYS A 226 8.57 3.83 -1.91
C CYS A 226 9.20 5.23 -2.07
N VAL A 227 9.46 5.70 -3.30
CA VAL A 227 9.93 7.08 -3.55
C VAL A 227 8.76 8.05 -3.48
N SER A 228 7.56 7.53 -3.75
CA SER A 228 6.29 8.21 -3.57
C SER A 228 5.53 7.67 -2.36
N ALA A 229 6.19 7.38 -1.24
CA ALA A 229 5.56 6.86 -0.01
C ALA A 229 4.67 7.90 0.71
N PHE A 230 3.98 8.69 -0.09
CA PHE A 230 2.81 9.51 0.18
C PHE A 230 1.63 9.18 -0.76
N ARG A 231 1.71 8.15 -1.60
CA ARG A 231 0.74 7.97 -2.68
C ARG A 231 0.34 6.49 -2.87
N ARG A 232 -0.93 6.19 -2.57
CA ARG A 232 -1.64 4.89 -2.75
C ARG A 232 -1.60 4.45 -4.24
N PRO A 233 -2.00 3.22 -4.61
CA PRO A 233 -2.32 2.89 -6.02
C PRO A 233 -3.41 3.82 -6.59
N GLU A 234 -4.30 4.31 -5.72
CA GLU A 234 -5.22 5.42 -6.00
C GLU A 234 -4.48 6.61 -6.59
N ASP A 235 -3.26 6.90 -6.13
CA ASP A 235 -2.37 8.00 -6.49
C ASP A 235 -1.41 7.74 -7.64
N HIS A 236 -1.41 6.60 -8.34
CA HIS A 236 -0.80 6.57 -9.67
C HIS A 236 -1.80 7.03 -10.73
N PHE A 237 -3.07 6.60 -10.59
CA PHE A 237 -4.19 7.24 -11.26
C PHE A 237 -4.30 8.68 -10.77
N ARG A 238 -4.39 8.96 -9.46
CA ARG A 238 -4.36 10.31 -8.88
C ARG A 238 -3.05 11.03 -9.08
N SER A 239 -1.89 10.50 -9.47
CA SER A 239 -0.69 11.35 -9.74
C SER A 239 -0.61 11.77 -11.19
N HIS A 240 -1.02 10.92 -12.12
CA HIS A 240 -1.30 11.39 -13.47
C HIS A 240 -2.53 12.31 -13.44
N LEU A 241 -3.59 11.94 -12.72
CA LEU A 241 -4.76 12.78 -12.43
C LEU A 241 -4.39 13.99 -11.57
N LEU A 242 -3.41 13.98 -10.66
CA LEU A 242 -3.02 15.14 -9.82
C LEU A 242 -2.06 16.02 -10.57
N ILE A 243 -1.20 15.51 -11.45
CA ILE A 243 -0.38 16.34 -12.33
C ILE A 243 -1.27 16.97 -13.41
N THR A 244 -2.24 16.22 -13.94
CA THR A 244 -3.22 16.76 -14.89
C THR A 244 -4.26 17.65 -14.21
N MET A 245 -4.76 17.30 -13.02
CA MET A 245 -5.61 18.17 -12.19
C MET A 245 -4.84 19.35 -11.62
N GLU A 246 -3.54 19.26 -11.30
CA GLU A 246 -2.70 20.42 -10.95
C GLU A 246 -2.57 21.34 -12.17
N LEU A 247 -2.47 20.80 -13.38
CA LEU A 247 -2.47 21.60 -14.60
C LEU A 247 -3.82 22.31 -14.78
N VAL A 248 -4.93 21.57 -14.64
CA VAL A 248 -6.30 22.12 -14.71
C VAL A 248 -6.55 23.12 -13.58
N GLN A 249 -6.08 22.85 -12.38
CA GLN A 249 -6.25 23.65 -11.17
C GLN A 249 -5.37 24.90 -11.22
N LYS A 250 -4.17 24.83 -11.80
CA LYS A 250 -3.32 25.98 -12.09
C LYS A 250 -3.94 26.87 -13.16
N GLU A 251 -4.54 26.31 -14.20
CA GLU A 251 -5.28 27.09 -15.21
C GLU A 251 -6.60 27.65 -14.65
N HIS A 252 -7.29 26.91 -13.78
CA HIS A 252 -8.47 27.38 -13.04
C HIS A 252 -8.11 28.49 -12.06
N GLU A 253 -7.01 28.40 -11.32
CA GLU A 253 -6.51 29.47 -10.46
C GLU A 253 -6.09 30.69 -11.28
N ARG A 254 -5.45 30.51 -12.44
CA ARG A 254 -5.15 31.61 -13.36
C ARG A 254 -6.41 32.28 -13.87
N LEU A 255 -7.43 31.51 -14.22
CA LEU A 255 -8.73 32.00 -14.62
C LEU A 255 -9.39 32.78 -13.47
N SER A 256 -9.47 32.18 -12.29
CA SER A 256 -10.04 32.77 -11.07
C SER A 256 -9.34 34.07 -10.67
N LYS A 257 -8.01 34.12 -10.69
CA LYS A 257 -7.22 35.34 -10.39
C LYS A 257 -7.40 36.45 -11.43
N ARG A 258 -7.64 36.08 -12.70
CA ARG A 258 -7.89 37.05 -13.80
C ARG A 258 -9.36 37.41 -13.95
N LEU A 259 -10.27 36.65 -13.33
CA LEU A 259 -11.70 36.90 -13.38
C LEU A 259 -12.03 38.14 -12.55
N LYS A 260 -12.08 39.30 -13.21
CA LYS A 260 -12.54 40.55 -12.60
C LYS A 260 -14.05 40.71 -12.72
N ALA A 261 -14.82 39.64 -12.50
CA ALA A 261 -16.28 39.67 -12.63
C ALA A 261 -16.88 40.70 -11.66
N SER A 262 -16.40 40.75 -10.42
CA SER A 262 -16.84 41.73 -9.42
C SER A 262 -16.53 43.18 -9.82
N GLN A 263 -15.40 43.42 -10.49
CA GLN A 263 -15.05 44.76 -11.00
C GLN A 263 -15.88 45.12 -12.23
N SER A 264 -16.16 44.17 -13.11
CA SER A 264 -17.01 44.38 -14.29
C SER A 264 -18.43 44.73 -13.86
N ILE A 265 -18.98 44.02 -12.87
CA ILE A 265 -20.29 44.32 -12.26
C ILE A 265 -20.28 45.73 -11.65
N LYS A 266 -19.22 46.10 -10.93
CA LYS A 266 -19.06 47.47 -10.39
C LYS A 266 -19.01 48.53 -11.49
N ASN A 267 -18.26 48.30 -12.57
CA ASN A 267 -18.16 49.24 -13.69
C ASN A 267 -19.52 49.41 -14.40
N VAL A 268 -20.26 48.32 -14.58
CA VAL A 268 -21.64 48.35 -15.11
C VAL A 268 -22.55 49.14 -14.18
N GLN A 269 -22.51 48.87 -12.88
CA GLN A 269 -23.32 49.58 -11.89
C GLN A 269 -23.00 51.08 -11.85
N SER A 270 -21.72 51.46 -11.82
CA SER A 270 -21.31 52.87 -11.87
C SER A 270 -21.75 53.57 -13.16
N THR A 271 -21.82 52.84 -14.28
CA THR A 271 -22.35 53.39 -15.54
C THR A 271 -23.86 53.60 -15.46
N ILE A 272 -24.59 52.67 -14.85
CA ILE A 272 -26.03 52.81 -14.57
C ILE A 272 -26.27 54.03 -13.67
N ASP A 273 -25.50 54.17 -12.60
CA ASP A 273 -25.63 55.28 -11.64
C ASP A 273 -25.34 56.64 -12.32
N LEU A 274 -24.31 56.71 -13.17
CA LEU A 274 -23.98 57.89 -13.99
C LEU A 274 -25.12 58.28 -14.93
N LEU A 275 -25.71 57.30 -15.62
CA LEU A 275 -26.84 57.52 -16.53
C LEU A 275 -28.11 57.94 -15.79
N GLN A 276 -28.37 57.37 -14.62
CA GLN A 276 -29.50 57.73 -13.76
C GLN A 276 -29.35 59.16 -13.22
N SER A 277 -28.18 59.52 -12.69
CA SER A 277 -27.90 60.88 -12.19
C SER A 277 -28.04 61.94 -13.29
N ALA A 278 -27.55 61.63 -14.49
CA ALA A 278 -27.73 62.50 -15.64
C ALA A 278 -29.19 62.67 -16.04
N ARG A 279 -29.96 61.58 -16.09
CA ARG A 279 -31.41 61.62 -16.36
C ARG A 279 -32.13 62.50 -15.34
N ASP A 280 -31.82 62.33 -14.06
CA ASP A 280 -32.47 63.08 -12.98
C ASP A 280 -32.09 64.57 -13.00
N THR A 281 -30.85 64.89 -13.41
CA THR A 281 -30.39 66.27 -13.64
C THR A 281 -31.13 66.93 -14.81
N ILE A 282 -31.37 66.19 -15.89
CA ILE A 282 -32.12 66.69 -17.05
C ILE A 282 -33.61 66.84 -16.73
N ALA A 283 -34.17 65.92 -15.92
CA ALA A 283 -35.56 65.97 -15.49
C ALA A 283 -35.84 67.17 -14.56
N SER A 284 -34.85 67.59 -13.76
CA SER A 284 -34.95 68.74 -12.85
C SER A 284 -34.66 70.08 -13.52
N ASP A 285 -33.81 70.12 -14.56
CA ASP A 285 -33.54 71.33 -15.35
C ASP A 285 -33.34 71.00 -16.86
N PRO A 286 -34.41 71.11 -17.68
CA PRO A 286 -34.36 70.79 -19.10
C PRO A 286 -33.40 71.65 -19.92
N THR A 287 -33.03 72.84 -19.43
CA THR A 287 -32.16 73.77 -20.16
C THR A 287 -30.69 73.34 -20.13
N ARG A 288 -30.31 72.48 -19.17
CA ARG A 288 -28.94 71.95 -19.01
C ARG A 288 -28.69 70.66 -19.79
N ALA A 289 -29.67 70.16 -20.54
CA ALA A 289 -29.61 68.87 -21.24
C ALA A 289 -28.41 68.74 -22.19
N SER A 290 -28.11 69.78 -22.98
CA SER A 290 -27.00 69.77 -23.94
C SER A 290 -25.63 69.66 -23.25
N ILE A 291 -25.45 70.38 -22.13
CA ILE A 291 -24.21 70.38 -21.36
C ILE A 291 -24.03 69.03 -20.66
N THR A 292 -25.06 68.51 -20.01
CA THR A 292 -25.03 67.24 -19.28
C THR A 292 -24.78 66.04 -20.21
N LEU A 293 -25.34 66.04 -21.42
CA LEU A 293 -25.07 65.01 -22.43
C LEU A 293 -23.63 65.08 -22.98
N ALA A 294 -23.08 66.29 -23.15
CA ALA A 294 -21.69 66.47 -23.59
C ALA A 294 -20.69 65.99 -22.52
N THR A 295 -20.94 66.24 -21.23
CA THR A 295 -20.08 65.74 -20.14
C THR A 295 -20.19 64.24 -19.91
N LEU A 296 -21.30 63.60 -20.26
CA LEU A 296 -21.49 62.14 -20.18
C LEU A 296 -20.73 61.35 -21.24
N GLN A 297 -20.48 61.95 -22.41
CA GLN A 297 -20.01 61.23 -23.59
C GLN A 297 -18.66 60.53 -23.34
N ASN A 298 -17.71 61.22 -22.70
CA ASN A 298 -16.38 60.67 -22.41
C ASN A 298 -16.39 59.63 -21.25
N PRO A 299 -17.04 59.88 -20.10
CA PRO A 299 -17.18 58.90 -19.03
C PRO A 299 -17.86 57.61 -19.47
N VAL A 300 -18.97 57.69 -20.21
CA VAL A 300 -19.71 56.50 -20.67
C VAL A 300 -18.85 55.69 -21.65
N LYS A 301 -18.17 56.35 -22.59
CA LYS A 301 -17.26 55.68 -23.52
C LYS A 301 -16.12 54.97 -22.79
N SER A 302 -15.48 55.65 -21.85
CA SER A 302 -14.42 55.09 -21.00
C SER A 302 -14.90 53.86 -20.20
N SER A 303 -16.10 53.93 -19.63
CA SER A 303 -16.71 52.78 -18.93
C SER A 303 -16.98 51.60 -19.86
N PHE A 304 -17.50 51.84 -21.07
CA PHE A 304 -17.72 50.78 -22.06
C PHE A 304 -16.41 50.13 -22.52
N ASP A 305 -15.36 50.92 -22.75
CA ASP A 305 -14.03 50.42 -23.10
C ASP A 305 -13.48 49.54 -21.96
N ALA A 306 -13.61 49.99 -20.70
CA ALA A 306 -13.19 49.22 -19.53
C ALA A 306 -13.99 47.91 -19.31
N ILE A 307 -15.29 47.90 -19.63
CA ILE A 307 -16.15 46.71 -19.58
C ILE A 307 -15.71 45.72 -20.68
N ASN A 308 -15.51 46.19 -21.90
CA ASN A 308 -15.08 45.35 -23.03
C ASN A 308 -13.70 44.73 -22.80
N ASP A 309 -12.74 45.49 -22.27
CA ASP A 309 -11.41 44.98 -21.95
C ASP A 309 -11.47 43.88 -20.87
N SER A 310 -12.33 44.05 -19.86
CA SER A 310 -12.54 43.06 -18.80
C SER A 310 -13.22 41.77 -19.32
N LEU A 311 -14.18 41.91 -20.24
CA LEU A 311 -14.83 40.77 -20.90
C LEU A 311 -13.85 40.01 -21.81
N LYS A 312 -13.03 40.72 -22.57
CA LYS A 312 -12.01 40.13 -23.44
C LYS A 312 -10.98 39.30 -22.67
N GLU A 313 -10.56 39.80 -21.51
CA GLU A 313 -9.67 39.06 -20.61
C GLU A 313 -10.34 37.77 -20.08
N THR A 314 -11.63 37.86 -19.72
CA THR A 314 -12.44 36.74 -19.23
C THR A 314 -12.62 35.64 -20.29
N HIS A 315 -13.07 36.01 -21.50
CA HIS A 315 -13.24 35.08 -22.62
C HIS A 315 -11.93 34.41 -23.04
N SER A 316 -10.83 35.17 -23.05
CA SER A 316 -9.50 34.64 -23.34
C SER A 316 -9.04 33.62 -22.30
N GLY A 317 -9.31 33.89 -21.01
CA GLY A 317 -9.06 32.95 -19.92
C GLY A 317 -9.88 31.66 -20.06
N LEU A 318 -11.19 31.79 -20.30
CA LEU A 318 -12.11 30.66 -20.44
C LEU A 318 -11.72 29.76 -21.62
N ASN A 319 -11.37 30.35 -22.77
CA ASN A 319 -10.90 29.60 -23.94
C ASN A 319 -9.60 28.83 -23.67
N LYS A 320 -8.68 29.38 -22.87
CA LYS A 320 -7.43 28.69 -22.50
C LYS A 320 -7.70 27.52 -21.56
N TYR A 321 -8.60 27.72 -20.59
CA TYR A 321 -9.04 26.67 -19.67
C TYR A 321 -9.75 25.53 -20.43
N SER A 322 -10.68 25.84 -21.33
CA SER A 322 -11.36 24.85 -22.17
C SER A 322 -10.39 24.07 -23.05
N LYS A 323 -9.44 24.74 -23.73
CA LYS A 323 -8.40 24.05 -24.52
C LYS A 323 -7.50 23.15 -23.67
N ALA A 324 -7.24 23.51 -22.41
CA ALA A 324 -6.48 22.68 -21.50
C ALA A 324 -7.26 21.41 -21.12
N LEU A 325 -8.58 21.53 -20.90
CA LEU A 325 -9.48 20.40 -20.69
C LEU A 325 -9.51 19.48 -21.92
N ASP A 326 -9.74 20.01 -23.13
CA ASP A 326 -9.81 19.21 -24.37
C ASP A 326 -8.50 18.45 -24.67
N LYS A 327 -7.35 19.05 -24.32
CA LYS A 327 -6.05 18.42 -24.50
C LYS A 327 -5.84 17.22 -23.57
N LEU A 328 -6.44 17.28 -22.38
CA LEU A 328 -6.31 16.28 -21.31
C LEU A 328 -7.35 15.17 -21.43
N PHE A 329 -8.60 15.56 -21.65
CA PHE A 329 -9.75 14.67 -21.84
C PHE A 329 -10.05 14.56 -23.34
N LYS A 330 -9.15 13.92 -24.09
CA LYS A 330 -9.46 13.58 -25.48
C LYS A 330 -10.57 12.55 -25.48
N ASP A 331 -11.66 12.83 -26.19
CA ASP A 331 -12.70 11.85 -26.51
C ASP A 331 -12.08 10.68 -27.28
N ARG A 332 -11.62 9.67 -26.54
CA ARG A 332 -11.35 8.36 -27.11
C ARG A 332 -12.70 7.67 -27.11
N PRO A 333 -13.29 7.37 -28.27
CA PRO A 333 -14.52 6.61 -28.30
C PRO A 333 -14.27 5.30 -27.53
N LEU A 334 -15.08 5.08 -26.51
CA LEU A 334 -15.16 3.77 -25.87
C LEU A 334 -15.54 2.78 -26.98
N PRO A 335 -14.93 1.57 -27.01
CA PRO A 335 -15.26 0.58 -28.02
C PRO A 335 -16.77 0.33 -28.00
N SER A 336 -17.37 0.17 -29.19
CA SER A 336 -18.78 -0.18 -29.31
C SER A 336 -19.05 -1.43 -28.47
N THR A 337 -19.95 -1.30 -27.49
CA THR A 337 -20.47 -2.40 -26.68
C THR A 337 -21.40 -3.24 -27.56
N GLU A 338 -20.83 -3.96 -28.53
CA GLU A 338 -21.57 -4.97 -29.30
C GLU A 338 -22.07 -6.10 -28.37
N HIS A 339 -21.41 -6.27 -27.20
CA HIS A 339 -21.87 -7.07 -26.08
C HIS A 339 -21.79 -6.29 -24.78
N ASP A 340 -22.89 -5.63 -24.40
CA ASP A 340 -23.09 -5.15 -23.04
C ASP A 340 -23.63 -6.29 -22.17
N ALA A 341 -22.72 -7.00 -21.50
CA ALA A 341 -23.05 -8.10 -20.60
C ALA A 341 -23.93 -7.67 -19.41
N LEU A 342 -23.99 -6.37 -19.10
CA LEU A 342 -24.76 -5.83 -17.98
C LEU A 342 -26.06 -5.14 -18.43
N SER A 343 -26.32 -5.05 -19.74
CA SER A 343 -27.54 -4.44 -20.29
C SER A 343 -28.83 -5.07 -19.75
N SER A 344 -28.82 -6.37 -19.47
CA SER A 344 -29.94 -7.10 -18.87
C SER A 344 -29.96 -7.04 -17.33
N GLN A 345 -28.97 -6.41 -16.70
CA GLN A 345 -28.73 -6.42 -15.25
C GLN A 345 -28.70 -5.01 -14.65
N GLU A 346 -29.50 -4.09 -15.19
CA GLU A 346 -29.57 -2.69 -14.75
C GLU A 346 -29.78 -2.55 -13.24
N HIS A 347 -30.63 -3.40 -12.65
CA HIS A 347 -30.90 -3.39 -11.22
C HIS A 347 -29.65 -3.65 -10.36
N LEU A 348 -28.71 -4.51 -10.81
CA LEU A 348 -27.46 -4.80 -10.08
C LEU A 348 -26.52 -3.59 -10.10
N ILE A 349 -26.45 -2.88 -11.24
CA ILE A 349 -25.66 -1.65 -11.37
C ILE A 349 -26.23 -0.58 -10.45
N ASN A 350 -27.54 -0.33 -10.53
CA ASN A 350 -28.22 0.67 -9.72
C ASN A 350 -28.04 0.36 -8.21
N ARG A 351 -28.14 -0.92 -7.82
CA ARG A 351 -27.85 -1.34 -6.44
C ARG A 351 -26.41 -1.05 -6.03
N ALA A 352 -25.43 -1.35 -6.89
CA ALA A 352 -24.02 -1.09 -6.62
C ALA A 352 -23.73 0.40 -6.47
N ILE A 353 -24.36 1.25 -7.29
CA ILE A 353 -24.26 2.72 -7.21
C ILE A 353 -24.87 3.21 -5.90
N ALA A 354 -26.11 2.82 -5.58
CA ALA A 354 -26.78 3.24 -4.35
C ALA A 354 -25.99 2.83 -3.10
N MET A 355 -25.50 1.58 -3.06
CA MET A 355 -24.65 1.10 -1.96
C MET A 355 -23.34 1.86 -1.86
N HIS A 356 -22.72 2.20 -2.99
CA HIS A 356 -21.50 2.99 -2.99
C HIS A 356 -21.75 4.41 -2.44
N LEU A 357 -22.81 5.09 -2.89
CA LEU A 357 -23.14 6.44 -2.41
C LEU A 357 -23.40 6.47 -0.90
N LEU A 358 -24.11 5.46 -0.36
CA LEU A 358 -24.31 5.32 1.09
C LEU A 358 -23.01 5.06 1.83
N ARG A 359 -22.14 4.20 1.28
CA ARG A 359 -20.82 3.88 1.86
C ARG A 359 -19.84 5.04 1.83
N GLU A 360 -19.99 5.97 0.89
CA GLU A 360 -19.21 7.21 0.78
C GLU A 360 -19.85 8.38 1.56
N GLY A 361 -20.98 8.16 2.23
CA GLY A 361 -21.66 9.16 3.06
C GLY A 361 -22.43 10.21 2.26
N GLN A 362 -22.63 9.99 0.96
CA GLN A 362 -23.42 10.87 0.08
C GLN A 362 -24.92 10.57 0.22
N PHE A 363 -25.45 10.72 1.43
CA PHE A 363 -26.82 10.31 1.76
C PHE A 363 -27.90 11.07 0.96
N SER A 364 -27.71 12.36 0.69
CA SER A 364 -28.64 13.16 -0.10
C SER A 364 -28.70 12.72 -1.56
N VAL A 365 -27.53 12.46 -2.15
CA VAL A 365 -27.40 11.96 -3.53
C VAL A 365 -27.97 10.55 -3.63
N ALA A 366 -27.65 9.68 -2.66
CA ALA A 366 -28.22 8.35 -2.57
C ALA A 366 -29.76 8.38 -2.46
N ALA A 367 -30.31 9.27 -1.63
CA ALA A 367 -31.76 9.41 -1.47
C ALA A 367 -32.43 9.88 -2.78
N THR A 368 -31.83 10.84 -3.46
CA THR A 368 -32.33 11.35 -4.75
C THR A 368 -32.29 10.25 -5.81
N PHE A 369 -31.15 9.58 -5.96
CA PHE A 369 -30.97 8.46 -6.89
C PHE A 369 -31.96 7.33 -6.64
N LEU A 370 -32.21 6.98 -5.37
CA LEU A 370 -33.18 5.94 -4.99
C LEU A 370 -34.62 6.36 -5.26
N ALA A 371 -34.95 7.65 -5.17
CA ALA A 371 -36.27 8.17 -5.54
C ALA A 371 -36.48 8.09 -7.06
N GLU A 372 -35.47 8.52 -7.84
CA GLU A 372 -35.50 8.42 -9.32
C GLU A 372 -35.63 6.97 -9.80
N MET A 373 -34.93 6.03 -9.17
CA MET A 373 -35.09 4.59 -9.45
C MET A 373 -36.52 4.10 -9.19
N ALA A 374 -37.14 4.54 -8.10
CA ALA A 374 -38.51 4.16 -7.75
C ALA A 374 -39.53 4.74 -8.75
N GLU A 375 -39.32 5.98 -9.20
CA GLU A 375 -40.13 6.63 -10.23
C GLU A 375 -40.01 5.92 -11.59
N HIS A 376 -38.79 5.55 -12.00
CA HIS A 376 -38.54 4.82 -13.25
C HIS A 376 -39.19 3.42 -13.23
N LYS A 377 -39.16 2.72 -12.08
CA LYS A 377 -39.85 1.43 -11.90
C LYS A 377 -41.37 1.59 -11.98
N ALA A 378 -41.93 2.65 -11.38
CA ALA A 378 -43.36 2.95 -11.45
C ALA A 378 -43.80 3.32 -12.88
N ALA A 379 -42.97 4.03 -13.64
CA ALA A 379 -43.23 4.37 -15.04
C ALA A 379 -43.19 3.14 -15.97
N ASN A 380 -42.24 2.22 -15.77
CA ASN A 380 -42.15 0.98 -16.57
C ASN A 380 -43.28 -0.02 -16.26
N GLN A 381 -43.81 -0.06 -15.03
CA GLN A 381 -44.96 -0.89 -14.68
C GLN A 381 -46.28 -0.42 -15.33
N GLN A 382 -46.40 0.86 -15.71
CA GLN A 382 -47.58 1.37 -16.42
C GLN A 382 -47.62 0.98 -17.91
N HIS A 383 -46.50 0.49 -18.49
CA HIS A 383 -46.42 0.07 -19.89
C HIS A 383 -46.65 -1.42 -20.15
N THR A 384 -46.81 -2.24 -19.10
CA THR A 384 -47.12 -3.67 -19.21
C THR A 384 -48.55 -3.95 -18.73
N THR A 385 -49.56 -3.53 -19.49
CA THR A 385 -50.94 -4.03 -19.35
C THR A 385 -51.17 -5.18 -20.34
N GLY A 386 -50.95 -6.41 -19.87
CA GLY A 386 -51.26 -7.62 -20.63
C GLY A 386 -50.96 -8.91 -19.86
N SER A 387 -51.97 -9.41 -19.14
CA SER A 387 -52.14 -10.80 -18.66
C SER A 387 -51.06 -11.41 -17.74
N ASP A 388 -51.24 -11.28 -16.43
CA ASP A 388 -51.77 -12.38 -15.61
C ASP A 388 -51.84 -11.96 -14.14
N THR A 389 -53.06 -11.96 -13.61
CA THR A 389 -53.36 -11.82 -12.20
C THR A 389 -53.15 -13.14 -11.49
N THR A 390 -52.16 -13.21 -10.61
CA THR A 390 -52.29 -14.00 -9.37
C THR A 390 -51.84 -13.17 -8.19
N GLU A 391 -52.76 -13.07 -7.24
CA GLU A 391 -52.69 -12.42 -5.94
C GLU A 391 -51.38 -12.68 -5.20
N ASN A 392 -50.70 -11.61 -4.80
CA ASN A 392 -49.93 -11.51 -3.56
C ASN A 392 -49.68 -10.03 -3.24
N ALA A 393 -50.77 -9.33 -2.89
CA ALA A 393 -50.65 -8.10 -2.13
C ALA A 393 -50.35 -8.50 -0.68
N VAL A 394 -49.34 -7.85 -0.09
CA VAL A 394 -48.88 -7.92 1.31
C VAL A 394 -47.77 -8.95 1.62
N SER A 395 -46.52 -8.57 1.32
CA SER A 395 -45.31 -8.87 2.12
C SER A 395 -44.24 -7.83 1.74
N LEU A 396 -43.97 -6.79 2.55
CA LEU A 396 -42.88 -6.77 3.54
C LEU A 396 -41.63 -7.55 3.10
N LEU A 397 -40.69 -6.80 2.49
CA LEU A 397 -39.27 -7.07 2.23
C LEU A 397 -38.94 -8.16 1.18
N ASP A 398 -37.95 -7.89 0.33
CA ASP A 398 -36.82 -8.81 0.24
C ASP A 398 -35.53 -8.13 -0.27
N ILE A 399 -34.42 -8.74 0.13
CA ILE A 399 -33.04 -8.26 0.26
C ILE A 399 -32.33 -7.85 -1.05
N ASP A 400 -33.02 -7.90 -2.20
CA ASP A 400 -32.33 -8.02 -3.49
C ASP A 400 -32.17 -6.74 -4.34
N GLU A 401 -32.93 -5.67 -4.13
CA GLU A 401 -32.89 -4.50 -5.04
C GLU A 401 -32.50 -3.15 -4.42
N VAL A 402 -32.76 -2.90 -3.14
CA VAL A 402 -32.53 -1.58 -2.50
C VAL A 402 -31.90 -1.75 -1.13
N PRO A 403 -30.89 -0.94 -0.74
CA PRO A 403 -30.35 -0.95 0.62
C PRO A 403 -31.48 -0.66 1.61
N SER A 404 -31.74 -1.61 2.51
CA SER A 404 -32.85 -1.50 3.47
C SER A 404 -32.74 -0.22 4.30
N ASN A 405 -33.87 0.29 4.79
CA ASN A 405 -33.86 1.44 5.71
C ASN A 405 -33.00 1.19 6.95
N GLU A 406 -32.82 -0.08 7.33
CA GLU A 406 -31.92 -0.47 8.39
C GLU A 406 -30.45 -0.25 8.01
N VAL A 407 -30.01 -0.72 6.84
CA VAL A 407 -28.65 -0.48 6.33
C VAL A 407 -28.35 1.03 6.26
N ARG A 408 -29.31 1.85 5.84
CA ARG A 408 -29.16 3.32 5.81
C ARG A 408 -28.93 3.91 7.20
N LYS A 409 -29.71 3.46 8.21
CA LYS A 409 -29.52 3.88 9.61
C LYS A 409 -28.16 3.46 10.13
N GLN A 410 -27.73 2.23 9.84
CA GLN A 410 -26.42 1.72 10.23
C GLN A 410 -25.28 2.58 9.64
N PHE A 411 -25.32 2.89 8.34
CA PHE A 411 -24.34 3.80 7.73
C PHE A 411 -24.41 5.22 8.29
N ALA A 412 -25.60 5.75 8.60
CA ALA A 412 -25.72 7.05 9.25
C ALA A 412 -25.04 7.06 10.63
N THR A 413 -25.22 6.00 11.42
CA THR A 413 -24.52 5.81 12.71
C THR A 413 -23.01 5.73 12.52
N MET A 414 -22.54 4.95 11.55
CA MET A 414 -21.11 4.84 11.23
C MET A 414 -20.52 6.21 10.90
N TYR A 415 -21.18 6.99 10.05
CA TYR A 415 -20.72 8.31 9.64
C TYR A 415 -20.77 9.34 10.78
N TYR A 416 -21.76 9.25 11.67
CA TYR A 416 -21.78 10.04 12.89
C TYR A 416 -20.55 9.75 13.76
N ILE A 417 -20.23 8.47 13.97
CA ILE A 417 -19.04 8.07 14.76
C ILE A 417 -17.75 8.55 14.06
N LEU A 418 -17.63 8.36 12.75
CA LEU A 418 -16.45 8.82 11.99
C LEU A 418 -16.29 10.34 12.01
N HIS A 419 -17.40 11.09 11.97
CA HIS A 419 -17.39 12.55 12.10
C HIS A 419 -16.88 12.97 13.49
N GLU A 420 -17.40 12.35 14.56
CA GLU A 420 -16.93 12.59 15.92
C GLU A 420 -15.43 12.31 16.07
N MET A 421 -14.93 11.24 15.46
CA MET A 421 -13.51 10.91 15.48
C MET A 421 -12.64 11.91 14.72
N LYS A 422 -13.06 12.36 13.53
CA LYS A 422 -12.22 13.18 12.64
C LYS A 422 -12.29 14.68 12.93
N GLU A 423 -13.48 15.22 13.18
CA GLU A 423 -13.68 16.65 13.36
C GLU A 423 -13.57 17.07 14.83
N ASN A 424 -14.14 16.26 15.73
CA ASN A 424 -14.23 16.57 17.16
C ASN A 424 -13.14 15.89 18.00
N ASN A 425 -12.27 15.06 17.40
CA ASN A 425 -11.28 14.22 18.09
C ASN A 425 -11.88 13.39 19.24
N ASN A 426 -13.11 12.92 19.06
CA ASN A 426 -13.88 12.20 20.07
C ASN A 426 -13.98 10.71 19.71
N LEU A 427 -13.25 9.86 20.46
CA LEU A 427 -13.23 8.40 20.24
C LEU A 427 -14.29 7.65 21.07
N LEU A 428 -14.99 8.34 21.99
CA LEU A 428 -15.93 7.67 22.90
C LEU A 428 -17.07 6.95 22.18
N PRO A 429 -17.72 7.53 21.14
CA PRO A 429 -18.76 6.83 20.39
C PRO A 429 -18.25 5.55 19.71
N ALA A 430 -17.03 5.57 19.18
CA ALA A 430 -16.42 4.40 18.54
C ALA A 430 -16.05 3.30 19.55
N ILE A 431 -15.57 3.69 20.74
CA ILE A 431 -15.29 2.76 21.83
C ILE A 431 -16.58 2.10 22.31
N GLN A 432 -17.64 2.89 22.49
CA GLN A 432 -18.94 2.37 22.91
C GLN A 432 -19.49 1.38 21.88
N TRP A 433 -19.49 1.74 20.59
CA TRP A 433 -19.91 0.85 19.52
C TRP A 433 -19.10 -0.46 19.51
N SER A 434 -17.78 -0.38 19.72
CA SER A 434 -16.92 -1.57 19.75
C SER A 434 -17.24 -2.48 20.94
N ARG A 435 -17.65 -1.93 22.08
CA ARG A 435 -18.08 -2.71 23.26
C ARG A 435 -19.41 -3.40 23.04
N GLU A 436 -20.37 -2.70 22.47
CA GLU A 436 -21.69 -3.25 22.15
C GLU A 436 -21.59 -4.41 21.15
N ASN A 437 -20.54 -4.42 20.33
CA ASN A 437 -20.28 -5.44 19.31
C ASN A 437 -19.08 -6.35 19.66
N ASN A 438 -18.58 -6.34 20.90
CA ASN A 438 -17.33 -7.01 21.28
C ASN A 438 -17.36 -8.51 20.93
N GLU A 439 -18.43 -9.23 21.27
CA GLU A 439 -18.51 -10.70 21.04
C GLU A 439 -18.32 -11.05 19.56
N ALA A 440 -18.94 -10.28 18.66
CA ALA A 440 -18.82 -10.47 17.22
C ALA A 440 -17.44 -10.06 16.69
N LEU A 441 -16.82 -9.03 17.27
CA LEU A 441 -15.47 -8.59 16.92
C LEU A 441 -14.40 -9.59 17.40
N GLU A 442 -14.56 -10.17 18.59
CA GLU A 442 -13.68 -11.18 19.15
C GLU A 442 -13.74 -12.49 18.37
N ALA A 443 -14.93 -12.93 17.96
CA ALA A 443 -15.10 -14.09 17.09
C ALA A 443 -14.33 -13.95 15.75
N ARG A 444 -14.11 -12.72 15.29
CA ARG A 444 -13.33 -12.40 14.09
C ARG A 444 -11.84 -12.13 14.38
N GLY A 445 -11.43 -12.15 15.65
CA GLY A 445 -10.07 -11.88 16.08
C GLY A 445 -9.67 -10.39 16.03
N SER A 446 -10.62 -9.47 15.87
CA SER A 446 -10.36 -8.03 15.76
C SER A 446 -9.69 -7.47 17.02
N ASN A 447 -8.82 -6.48 16.82
CA ASN A 447 -8.15 -5.72 17.88
C ASN A 447 -8.67 -4.28 18.01
N LEU A 448 -9.76 -3.94 17.32
CA LEU A 448 -10.27 -2.58 17.19
C LEU A 448 -10.54 -1.90 18.54
N GLU A 449 -11.16 -2.60 19.49
CA GLU A 449 -11.50 -2.03 20.80
C GLU A 449 -10.24 -1.58 21.55
N PHE A 450 -9.17 -2.38 21.50
CA PHE A 450 -7.90 -2.03 22.12
C PHE A 450 -7.22 -0.86 21.41
N GLU A 451 -7.21 -0.83 20.08
CA GLU A 451 -6.62 0.28 19.31
C GLU A 451 -7.31 1.62 19.59
N LEU A 452 -8.64 1.62 19.71
CA LEU A 452 -9.42 2.79 20.10
C LEU A 452 -9.08 3.24 21.52
N CYS A 453 -9.05 2.33 22.49
CA CYS A 453 -8.69 2.65 23.86
C CYS A 453 -7.24 3.14 23.99
N ARG A 454 -6.32 2.57 23.21
CA ARG A 454 -4.92 2.98 23.12
C ARG A 454 -4.80 4.41 22.58
N LEU A 455 -5.50 4.73 21.50
CA LEU A 455 -5.47 6.07 20.92
C LEU A 455 -6.10 7.10 21.88
N GLN A 456 -7.19 6.74 22.57
CA GLN A 456 -7.80 7.59 23.59
C GLN A 456 -6.84 7.88 24.74
N PHE A 457 -6.08 6.88 25.18
CA PHE A 457 -5.03 7.07 26.19
C PHE A 457 -3.95 8.05 25.70
N VAL A 458 -3.46 7.89 24.46
CA VAL A 458 -2.44 8.78 23.88
C VAL A 458 -2.97 10.22 23.74
N TRP A 459 -4.23 10.37 23.35
CA TRP A 459 -4.88 11.67 23.26
C TRP A 459 -5.02 12.36 24.62
N LEU A 460 -5.49 11.65 25.65
CA LEU A 460 -5.53 12.15 27.04
C LEU A 460 -4.13 12.52 27.54
N PHE A 461 -3.13 11.69 27.23
CA PHE A 461 -1.75 11.90 27.65
C PHE A 461 -1.17 13.23 27.13
N HIS A 462 -1.54 13.64 25.92
CA HIS A 462 -1.14 14.93 25.33
C HIS A 462 -1.93 16.13 25.85
N GLY A 463 -2.91 15.94 26.75
CA GLY A 463 -3.70 17.03 27.33
C GLY A 463 -5.16 17.07 26.89
N GLY A 464 -5.62 16.12 26.05
CA GLY A 464 -7.03 15.81 25.85
C GLY A 464 -7.96 17.01 25.58
N GLY A 465 -7.58 17.92 24.67
CA GLY A 465 -8.42 19.06 24.28
C GLY A 465 -8.76 20.05 25.41
N GLN A 466 -8.16 19.94 26.60
CA GLN A 466 -8.32 20.94 27.65
C GLN A 466 -7.57 22.23 27.31
N ASP A 467 -8.04 23.33 27.91
CA ASP A 467 -7.51 24.70 27.79
C ASP A 467 -5.99 24.70 27.55
N PRO A 468 -5.46 25.35 26.49
CA PRO A 468 -4.03 25.42 26.21
C PRO A 468 -3.16 25.92 27.38
N GLN A 469 -3.79 26.49 28.42
CA GLN A 469 -3.15 26.95 29.66
C GLN A 469 -3.17 25.93 30.81
N ALA A 470 -3.86 24.79 30.66
CA ALA A 470 -3.90 23.76 31.69
C ALA A 470 -2.51 23.08 31.86
N PRO A 471 -2.09 22.76 33.09
CA PRO A 471 -0.80 22.09 33.31
C PRO A 471 -0.75 20.74 32.58
N VAL A 472 0.32 20.47 31.84
CA VAL A 472 0.55 19.17 31.14
C VAL A 472 0.49 17.96 32.09
N SER A 473 0.65 18.18 33.41
CA SER A 473 0.43 17.15 34.43
C SER A 473 -1.01 16.67 34.54
N ALA A 474 -2.00 17.50 34.21
CA ALA A 474 -3.42 17.17 34.27
C ALA A 474 -3.79 16.10 33.22
N GLY A 475 -3.33 16.25 31.98
CA GLY A 475 -3.54 15.25 30.92
C GLY A 475 -2.93 13.89 31.24
N ARG A 476 -1.70 13.88 31.80
CA ARG A 476 -1.04 12.64 32.22
C ARG A 476 -1.78 11.91 33.34
N GLN A 477 -2.30 12.66 34.30
CA GLN A 477 -3.09 12.09 35.39
C GLN A 477 -4.41 11.50 34.85
N ALA A 478 -5.09 12.22 33.95
CA ALA A 478 -6.30 11.72 33.29
C ALA A 478 -6.03 10.43 32.48
N ALA A 479 -4.89 10.35 31.77
CA ALA A 479 -4.49 9.16 31.04
C ALA A 479 -4.25 7.96 31.99
N LEU A 480 -3.62 8.19 33.14
CA LEU A 480 -3.40 7.14 34.15
C LEU A 480 -4.71 6.64 34.76
N GLU A 481 -5.63 7.55 35.09
CA GLU A 481 -6.96 7.20 35.59
C GLU A 481 -7.77 6.40 34.56
N TYR A 482 -7.71 6.82 33.28
CA TYR A 482 -8.31 6.09 32.18
C TYR A 482 -7.72 4.67 32.03
N ALA A 483 -6.39 4.54 32.04
CA ALA A 483 -5.72 3.25 31.93
C ALA A 483 -6.12 2.27 33.05
N ARG A 484 -6.26 2.76 34.29
CA ARG A 484 -6.70 1.92 35.41
C ARG A 484 -8.11 1.37 35.23
N ARG A 485 -9.00 2.14 34.60
CA ARG A 485 -10.38 1.74 34.35
C ARG A 485 -10.49 0.78 33.18
N GLU A 486 -9.85 1.12 32.06
CA GLU A 486 -10.12 0.47 30.77
C GLU A 486 -9.14 -0.65 30.41
N PHE A 487 -7.87 -0.59 30.84
CA PHE A 487 -6.87 -1.56 30.38
C PHE A 487 -6.89 -2.90 31.12
N SER A 488 -7.63 -3.01 32.22
CA SER A 488 -7.74 -4.24 33.01
C SER A 488 -8.24 -5.44 32.18
N VAL A 489 -9.20 -5.20 31.30
CA VAL A 489 -9.80 -6.23 30.41
C VAL A 489 -8.81 -6.71 29.35
N PHE A 490 -7.89 -5.84 28.92
CA PHE A 490 -6.94 -6.12 27.83
C PHE A 490 -5.62 -6.75 28.30
N LEU A 491 -5.36 -6.81 29.61
CA LEU A 491 -4.11 -7.34 30.17
C LEU A 491 -3.71 -8.74 29.67
N PRO A 492 -4.63 -9.73 29.53
CA PRO A 492 -4.23 -11.07 29.09
C PRO A 492 -3.66 -11.11 27.67
N ARG A 493 -4.11 -10.22 26.77
CA ARG A 493 -3.76 -10.23 25.35
C ARG A 493 -2.73 -9.16 24.97
N TYR A 494 -2.73 -8.01 25.65
CA TYR A 494 -1.95 -6.81 25.26
C TYR A 494 -1.05 -6.30 26.39
N LEU A 495 -0.56 -7.19 27.26
CA LEU A 495 0.27 -6.83 28.41
C LEU A 495 1.49 -5.98 28.01
N ARG A 496 2.16 -6.34 26.92
CA ARG A 496 3.41 -5.69 26.48
C ARG A 496 3.14 -4.26 26.03
N GLU A 497 2.10 -4.04 25.26
CA GLU A 497 1.68 -2.74 24.76
C GLU A 497 1.24 -1.85 25.92
N ILE A 498 0.47 -2.39 26.87
CA ILE A 498 0.06 -1.67 28.09
C ILE A 498 1.30 -1.28 28.92
N GLN A 499 2.28 -2.18 29.08
CA GLN A 499 3.55 -1.87 29.75
C GLN A 499 4.31 -0.74 29.06
N GLN A 500 4.30 -0.69 27.73
CA GLN A 500 4.94 0.40 26.98
C GLN A 500 4.22 1.75 27.19
N LEU A 501 2.88 1.75 27.17
CA LEU A 501 2.08 2.95 27.45
C LEU A 501 2.32 3.47 28.87
N MET A 502 2.37 2.58 29.86
CA MET A 502 2.67 2.95 31.26
C MET A 502 4.13 3.38 31.43
N GLY A 503 5.07 2.68 30.78
CA GLY A 503 6.50 2.98 30.81
C GLY A 503 6.83 4.34 30.20
N ALA A 504 6.07 4.77 29.19
CA ALA A 504 6.22 6.10 28.58
C ALA A 504 5.98 7.26 29.57
N MET A 505 5.20 7.04 30.64
CA MET A 505 4.99 8.04 31.68
C MET A 505 6.30 8.42 32.39
N ALA A 506 7.28 7.52 32.48
CA ALA A 506 8.59 7.82 33.06
C ALA A 506 9.47 8.69 32.14
N PHE A 507 9.19 8.69 30.83
CA PHE A 507 9.97 9.40 29.81
C PHE A 507 9.36 10.75 29.41
N CYS A 508 8.34 11.23 30.13
CA CYS A 508 7.61 12.47 29.80
C CYS A 508 8.49 13.68 29.47
N PRO A 509 9.57 13.99 30.21
CA PRO A 509 10.42 15.14 29.89
C PRO A 509 11.16 15.03 28.55
N ASN A 510 11.29 13.81 28.00
CA ASN A 510 12.06 13.54 26.80
C ASN A 510 11.43 12.43 25.93
N LEU A 511 10.11 12.51 25.71
CA LEU A 511 9.36 11.48 24.99
C LEU A 511 9.81 11.33 23.53
N GLN A 512 10.26 12.43 22.91
CA GLN A 512 10.73 12.48 21.53
C GLN A 512 11.98 11.60 21.28
N ASN A 513 12.88 11.52 22.26
CA ASN A 513 14.09 10.70 22.19
C ASN A 513 13.93 9.35 22.90
N SER A 514 12.71 9.02 23.32
CA SER A 514 12.41 7.76 24.01
C SER A 514 12.12 6.62 23.02
N PRO A 515 12.27 5.35 23.46
CA PRO A 515 11.82 4.18 22.69
C PRO A 515 10.33 4.22 22.33
N TYR A 516 9.52 5.00 23.07
CA TYR A 516 8.07 5.09 22.90
C TYR A 516 7.62 6.14 21.89
N ARG A 517 8.55 6.89 21.26
CA ARG A 517 8.21 8.01 20.35
C ARG A 517 7.20 7.63 19.27
N ALA A 518 7.30 6.43 18.72
CA ALA A 518 6.45 5.96 17.62
C ALA A 518 4.99 5.73 18.05
N ILE A 519 4.75 5.48 19.33
CA ILE A 519 3.41 5.24 19.88
C ILE A 519 2.66 6.58 20.07
N PHE A 520 3.37 7.62 20.50
CA PHE A 520 2.77 8.91 20.88
C PHE A 520 2.83 9.98 19.79
N ASN A 521 3.76 9.86 18.82
CA ASN A 521 3.93 10.81 17.71
C ASN A 521 3.66 10.14 16.36
N ASN A 522 2.50 9.48 16.25
CA ASN A 522 2.05 8.94 14.97
C ASN A 522 0.95 9.83 14.38
N PRO A 523 1.24 10.62 13.33
CA PRO A 523 0.24 11.49 12.70
C PRO A 523 -0.88 10.73 11.98
N SER A 524 -0.65 9.47 11.56
CA SER A 524 -1.67 8.66 10.86
C SER A 524 -2.60 7.90 11.81
N ALA A 525 -2.34 7.89 13.12
CA ALA A 525 -3.03 7.01 14.05
C ALA A 525 -4.57 7.17 14.04
N TRP A 526 -5.05 8.41 13.91
CA TRP A 526 -6.48 8.71 13.80
C TRP A 526 -7.10 8.16 12.52
N GLU A 527 -6.39 8.31 11.40
CA GLU A 527 -6.83 7.77 10.12
C GLU A 527 -6.82 6.24 10.15
N ASP A 528 -5.74 5.62 10.63
CA ASP A 528 -5.57 4.16 10.68
C ASP A 528 -6.68 3.49 11.52
N VAL A 529 -7.02 4.10 12.66
CA VAL A 529 -8.09 3.63 13.54
C VAL A 529 -9.47 3.86 12.91
N ALA A 530 -9.70 5.00 12.23
CA ALA A 530 -10.94 5.24 11.49
C ALA A 530 -11.15 4.22 10.36
N HIS A 531 -10.09 3.89 9.59
CA HIS A 531 -10.19 2.85 8.54
C HIS A 531 -10.43 1.46 9.13
N SER A 532 -9.75 1.13 10.24
CA SER A 532 -9.99 -0.14 10.95
C SER A 532 -11.42 -0.22 11.44
N PHE A 533 -11.97 0.86 12.00
CA PHE A 533 -13.37 0.96 12.40
C PHE A 533 -14.32 0.72 11.23
N THR A 534 -14.16 1.42 10.10
CA THR A 534 -14.99 1.24 8.90
C THR A 534 -14.96 -0.20 8.39
N ARG A 535 -13.78 -0.84 8.39
CA ARG A 535 -13.61 -2.22 7.94
C ARG A 535 -14.38 -3.20 8.83
N GLU A 536 -14.23 -3.09 10.15
CA GLU A 536 -14.94 -3.98 11.08
C GLU A 536 -16.44 -3.70 11.04
N PHE A 537 -16.87 -2.44 10.96
CA PHE A 537 -18.27 -2.05 10.81
C PHE A 537 -18.92 -2.70 9.58
N CYS A 538 -18.28 -2.55 8.40
CA CYS A 538 -18.78 -3.18 7.18
C CYS A 538 -18.78 -4.71 7.31
N SER A 539 -17.73 -5.29 7.89
CA SER A 539 -17.62 -6.73 8.07
C SER A 539 -18.75 -7.31 8.94
N LEU A 540 -19.16 -6.61 10.00
CA LEU A 540 -20.29 -7.01 10.85
C LEU A 540 -21.63 -6.95 10.12
N LEU A 541 -21.77 -6.04 9.15
CA LEU A 541 -22.94 -5.99 8.27
C LEU A 541 -22.91 -7.05 7.15
N GLY A 542 -21.93 -7.96 7.14
CA GLY A 542 -21.73 -8.93 6.05
C GLY A 542 -21.28 -8.31 4.73
N LEU A 543 -20.74 -7.09 4.80
CA LEU A 543 -20.37 -6.27 3.66
C LEU A 543 -18.85 -6.26 3.49
N SER A 544 -18.36 -6.26 2.25
CA SER A 544 -16.94 -6.11 1.94
C SER A 544 -16.41 -4.76 2.47
N ALA A 545 -15.15 -4.70 2.87
CA ALA A 545 -14.53 -3.45 3.31
C ALA A 545 -14.60 -2.37 2.22
N ASP A 546 -14.17 -2.71 1.01
CA ASP A 546 -14.23 -1.82 -0.14
C ASP A 546 -15.55 -1.98 -0.91
N SER A 547 -16.02 -0.89 -1.52
CA SER A 547 -17.24 -0.89 -2.33
C SER A 547 -17.07 -1.80 -3.56
N PRO A 548 -18.02 -2.71 -3.86
CA PRO A 548 -17.96 -3.53 -5.07
C PRO A 548 -17.85 -2.71 -6.35
N LEU A 549 -18.53 -1.56 -6.42
CA LEU A 549 -18.45 -0.65 -7.56
C LEU A 549 -17.04 -0.06 -7.71
N TYR A 550 -16.44 0.34 -6.59
CA TYR A 550 -15.07 0.85 -6.57
C TYR A 550 -14.07 -0.22 -7.02
N VAL A 551 -14.20 -1.45 -6.50
CA VAL A 551 -13.32 -2.57 -6.85
C VAL A 551 -13.45 -2.92 -8.33
N ALA A 552 -14.69 -3.05 -8.83
CA ALA A 552 -14.96 -3.37 -10.23
C ALA A 552 -14.47 -2.28 -11.19
N ALA A 553 -14.74 -1.01 -10.89
CA ALA A 553 -14.29 0.12 -11.71
C ALA A 553 -12.75 0.22 -11.72
N THR A 554 -12.10 -0.01 -10.58
CA THR A 554 -10.64 0.05 -10.47
C THR A 554 -9.98 -1.11 -11.21
N ALA A 555 -10.46 -2.34 -11.01
CA ALA A 555 -9.97 -3.50 -11.76
C ALA A 555 -10.20 -3.33 -13.27
N GLY A 556 -11.38 -2.82 -13.66
CA GLY A 556 -11.72 -2.49 -15.04
C GLY A 556 -10.80 -1.44 -15.64
N ALA A 557 -10.49 -0.36 -14.91
CA ALA A 557 -9.57 0.69 -15.36
C ALA A 557 -8.13 0.17 -15.58
N ILE A 558 -7.67 -0.77 -14.75
CA ILE A 558 -6.38 -1.45 -14.90
C ILE A 558 -6.40 -2.39 -16.13
N ALA A 559 -7.51 -3.11 -16.33
CA ALA A 559 -7.68 -4.08 -17.41
C ALA A 559 -7.87 -3.45 -18.80
N LEU A 560 -8.56 -2.31 -18.87
CA LEU A 560 -9.07 -1.72 -20.11
C LEU A 560 -8.00 -1.49 -21.20
N PRO A 561 -6.80 -0.95 -20.90
CA PRO A 561 -5.77 -0.74 -21.93
C PRO A 561 -5.32 -2.04 -22.62
N THR A 562 -5.24 -3.14 -21.87
CA THR A 562 -4.88 -4.47 -22.38
C THR A 562 -6.00 -5.03 -23.26
N LEU A 563 -7.25 -4.89 -22.81
CA LEU A 563 -8.44 -5.32 -23.55
C LEU A 563 -8.59 -4.56 -24.87
N LEU A 564 -8.35 -3.25 -24.89
CA LEU A 564 -8.38 -2.43 -26.12
C LEU A 564 -7.32 -2.86 -27.14
N LYS A 565 -6.10 -3.15 -26.66
CA LYS A 565 -5.01 -3.63 -27.51
C LYS A 565 -5.35 -5.00 -28.10
N LEU A 566 -5.92 -5.88 -27.29
CA LEU A 566 -6.39 -7.20 -27.71
C LEU A 566 -7.47 -7.07 -28.80
N GLN A 567 -8.50 -6.26 -28.57
CA GLN A 567 -9.58 -6.04 -29.55
C GLN A 567 -9.03 -5.54 -30.90
N THR A 568 -8.04 -4.64 -30.87
CA THR A 568 -7.37 -4.14 -32.08
C THR A 568 -6.64 -5.25 -32.83
N ILE A 569 -5.93 -6.12 -32.12
CA ILE A 569 -5.20 -7.25 -32.70
C ILE A 569 -6.17 -8.30 -33.27
N MET A 570 -7.25 -8.60 -32.55
CA MET A 570 -8.26 -9.57 -32.98
C MET A 570 -8.99 -9.11 -34.24
N LYS A 571 -9.39 -7.83 -34.30
CA LYS A 571 -9.97 -7.22 -35.52
C LYS A 571 -8.98 -7.27 -36.70
N ALA A 572 -7.70 -7.01 -36.46
CA ALA A 572 -6.67 -7.06 -37.50
C ALA A 572 -6.40 -8.50 -38.00
N LYS A 573 -6.47 -9.50 -37.11
CA LYS A 573 -6.20 -10.91 -37.45
C LYS A 573 -7.44 -11.71 -37.88
N ARG A 574 -8.65 -11.13 -37.80
CA ARG A 574 -9.94 -11.81 -38.07
C ARG A 574 -10.10 -13.11 -37.28
N THR A 575 -9.62 -13.10 -36.04
CA THR A 575 -9.75 -14.24 -35.11
C THR A 575 -10.82 -13.90 -34.08
N GLU A 576 -11.84 -14.74 -33.97
CA GLU A 576 -12.88 -14.65 -32.94
C GLU A 576 -12.46 -15.48 -31.72
N TRP A 577 -12.83 -14.99 -30.52
CA TRP A 577 -12.59 -15.68 -29.26
C TRP A 577 -13.85 -16.45 -28.86
N THR A 578 -13.69 -17.72 -28.50
CA THR A 578 -14.78 -18.70 -28.43
C THR A 578 -15.08 -19.22 -27.02
N THR A 579 -14.44 -18.70 -25.97
CA THR A 579 -14.67 -19.11 -24.59
C THR A 579 -15.32 -17.98 -23.79
N ASP A 580 -16.56 -18.21 -23.35
CA ASP A 580 -17.41 -17.20 -22.70
C ASP A 580 -16.91 -16.76 -21.31
N ASN A 581 -16.10 -17.59 -20.64
CA ASN A 581 -15.71 -17.40 -19.24
C ASN A 581 -14.20 -17.18 -19.04
N GLU A 582 -13.42 -17.04 -20.10
CA GLU A 582 -11.97 -16.90 -20.02
C GLU A 582 -11.50 -15.69 -20.82
N LEU A 583 -10.53 -14.96 -20.27
CA LEU A 583 -9.83 -13.93 -21.01
C LEU A 583 -8.66 -14.58 -21.79
N PRO A 584 -8.44 -14.24 -23.06
CA PRO A 584 -7.36 -14.82 -23.87
C PRO A 584 -5.96 -14.39 -23.45
N VAL A 585 -5.86 -13.45 -22.50
CA VAL A 585 -4.60 -12.91 -21.99
C VAL A 585 -4.74 -12.62 -20.51
N GLU A 586 -3.72 -12.97 -19.75
CA GLU A 586 -3.62 -12.65 -18.33
C GLU A 586 -3.53 -11.13 -18.15
N ILE A 587 -4.37 -10.60 -17.25
CA ILE A 587 -4.36 -9.18 -16.89
C ILE A 587 -3.59 -9.04 -15.58
N PRO A 588 -2.51 -8.24 -15.54
CA PRO A 588 -1.70 -8.07 -14.35
C PRO A 588 -2.44 -7.20 -13.32
N LEU A 589 -3.40 -7.78 -12.62
CA LEU A 589 -4.09 -7.16 -11.50
C LEU A 589 -3.21 -7.23 -10.23
N PRO A 590 -3.21 -6.21 -9.36
CA PRO A 590 -2.51 -6.28 -8.08
C PRO A 590 -3.03 -7.43 -7.23
N PRO A 591 -2.21 -8.01 -6.32
CA PRO A 591 -2.63 -9.15 -5.48
C PRO A 591 -3.91 -8.91 -4.67
N SER A 592 -4.21 -7.66 -4.30
CA SER A 592 -5.45 -7.29 -3.61
C SER A 592 -6.72 -7.46 -4.46
N TYR A 593 -6.58 -7.62 -5.78
CA TYR A 593 -7.67 -7.81 -6.73
C TYR A 593 -7.74 -9.26 -7.28
N LEU A 594 -6.89 -10.16 -6.76
CA LEU A 594 -6.91 -11.59 -7.08
C LEU A 594 -7.81 -12.31 -6.06
N PHE A 595 -9.12 -12.23 -6.25
CA PHE A 595 -10.11 -12.71 -5.28
C PHE A 595 -10.38 -14.22 -5.30
N HIS A 596 -9.69 -14.99 -6.15
CA HIS A 596 -9.86 -16.43 -6.24
C HIS A 596 -8.49 -17.10 -6.24
N SER A 597 -8.17 -17.83 -5.17
CA SER A 597 -7.02 -18.73 -5.18
C SER A 597 -7.34 -19.88 -6.13
N ILE A 598 -6.76 -19.88 -7.33
CA ILE A 598 -6.94 -20.98 -8.28
C ILE A 598 -5.98 -22.10 -7.89
N PHE A 599 -6.49 -23.28 -7.56
CA PHE A 599 -5.69 -24.48 -7.42
C PHE A 599 -5.82 -25.34 -8.68
N VAL A 600 -4.69 -25.62 -9.32
CA VAL A 600 -4.61 -26.57 -10.42
C VAL A 600 -4.13 -27.89 -9.85
N CYS A 601 -4.95 -28.93 -9.96
CA CYS A 601 -4.58 -30.25 -9.49
C CYS A 601 -3.44 -30.81 -10.34
N PRO A 602 -2.27 -31.15 -9.77
CA PRO A 602 -1.14 -31.54 -10.62
C PRO A 602 -1.21 -33.00 -11.11
N VAL A 603 -2.18 -33.78 -10.62
CA VAL A 603 -2.47 -35.14 -11.11
C VAL A 603 -3.37 -35.08 -12.34
N SER A 604 -4.49 -34.34 -12.30
CA SER A 604 -5.37 -34.18 -13.46
C SER A 604 -4.87 -33.10 -14.43
N LYS A 605 -4.04 -32.17 -13.96
CA LYS A 605 -3.64 -30.94 -14.64
C LYS A 605 -4.83 -30.02 -14.96
N GLU A 606 -5.92 -30.16 -14.21
CA GLU A 606 -7.14 -29.38 -14.35
C GLU A 606 -7.33 -28.49 -13.12
N GLN A 607 -7.93 -27.32 -13.32
CA GLN A 607 -8.32 -26.40 -12.26
C GLN A 607 -9.44 -27.01 -11.41
N THR A 608 -9.34 -26.90 -10.08
CA THR A 608 -10.42 -27.32 -9.18
C THR A 608 -11.58 -26.33 -9.23
N THR A 609 -12.79 -26.88 -9.17
CA THR A 609 -14.06 -26.15 -9.15
C THR A 609 -14.81 -26.45 -7.84
N ASP A 610 -15.96 -25.82 -7.62
CA ASP A 610 -16.81 -26.17 -6.47
C ASP A 610 -17.31 -27.62 -6.50
N GLU A 611 -17.52 -28.15 -7.72
CA GLU A 611 -17.91 -29.53 -8.01
C GLU A 611 -16.75 -30.53 -7.88
N ASN A 612 -15.51 -30.07 -8.15
CA ASN A 612 -14.29 -30.87 -8.03
C ASN A 612 -13.25 -30.14 -7.15
N PRO A 613 -13.52 -30.05 -5.83
CA PRO A 613 -12.75 -29.19 -4.94
C PRO A 613 -11.35 -29.74 -4.65
N PRO A 614 -10.44 -28.87 -4.20
CA PRO A 614 -9.14 -29.27 -3.69
C PRO A 614 -9.28 -30.05 -2.37
N MET A 615 -8.66 -31.21 -2.30
CA MET A 615 -8.66 -32.13 -1.16
C MET A 615 -7.24 -32.25 -0.60
N MET A 616 -7.05 -31.88 0.68
CA MET A 616 -5.80 -32.01 1.41
C MET A 616 -5.71 -33.36 2.11
N MET A 617 -4.63 -34.07 1.85
CA MET A 617 -4.28 -35.33 2.54
C MET A 617 -3.64 -35.05 3.91
N PRO A 618 -3.59 -36.04 4.83
CA PRO A 618 -2.90 -35.92 6.12
C PRO A 618 -1.42 -35.52 6.03
N CYS A 619 -0.77 -35.77 4.89
CA CYS A 619 0.61 -35.34 4.63
C CYS A 619 0.74 -33.85 4.21
N GLY A 620 -0.36 -33.12 4.10
CA GLY A 620 -0.40 -31.69 3.74
C GLY A 620 -0.42 -31.40 2.23
N HIS A 621 -0.27 -32.41 1.37
CA HIS A 621 -0.39 -32.23 -0.08
C HIS A 621 -1.87 -32.17 -0.52
N VAL A 622 -2.14 -31.38 -1.54
CA VAL A 622 -3.48 -31.11 -2.06
C VAL A 622 -3.62 -31.65 -3.48
N ILE A 623 -4.76 -32.25 -3.82
CA ILE A 623 -5.15 -32.71 -5.16
C ILE A 623 -6.67 -32.54 -5.36
N ALA A 624 -7.17 -32.52 -6.59
CA ALA A 624 -8.62 -32.48 -6.86
C ALA A 624 -9.33 -33.72 -6.32
N GLU A 625 -10.60 -33.57 -5.92
CA GLU A 625 -11.44 -34.65 -5.38
C GLU A 625 -11.57 -35.83 -6.35
N GLU A 626 -11.77 -35.58 -7.65
CA GLU A 626 -11.80 -36.65 -8.65
C GLU A 626 -10.46 -37.37 -8.80
N SER A 627 -9.36 -36.64 -8.71
CA SER A 627 -8.01 -37.22 -8.74
C SER A 627 -7.77 -38.09 -7.50
N LEU A 628 -8.25 -37.64 -6.33
CA LEU A 628 -8.24 -38.43 -5.11
C LEU A 628 -9.07 -39.72 -5.27
N LYS A 629 -10.30 -39.63 -5.77
CA LYS A 629 -11.18 -40.78 -6.01
C LYS A 629 -10.55 -41.78 -6.99
N ARG A 630 -9.91 -41.32 -8.07
CA ARG A 630 -9.20 -42.17 -9.05
C ARG A 630 -7.99 -42.91 -8.45
N LEU A 631 -7.29 -42.29 -7.50
CA LEU A 631 -6.18 -42.91 -6.77
C LEU A 631 -6.66 -43.93 -5.72
N CYS A 632 -7.91 -43.79 -5.27
CA CYS A 632 -8.54 -44.67 -4.29
C CYS A 632 -9.16 -45.93 -4.93
N LYS A 633 -8.35 -46.75 -5.60
CA LYS A 633 -8.79 -48.07 -6.13
C LYS A 633 -8.89 -49.17 -5.05
N GLY A 634 -8.65 -48.83 -3.78
CA GLY A 634 -8.69 -49.73 -2.62
C GLY A 634 -8.92 -48.95 -1.32
N THR A 635 -8.73 -49.60 -0.16
CA THR A 635 -8.95 -48.99 1.17
C THR A 635 -7.90 -47.93 1.54
N ARG A 636 -6.72 -47.95 0.94
CA ARG A 636 -5.64 -46.97 1.14
C ARG A 636 -5.07 -46.55 -0.21
N PHE A 637 -4.55 -45.33 -0.28
CA PHE A 637 -3.86 -44.82 -1.46
C PHE A 637 -2.56 -44.12 -1.06
N LYS A 638 -1.62 -44.05 -2.00
CA LYS A 638 -0.33 -43.36 -1.84
C LYS A 638 -0.42 -41.94 -2.34
N CYS A 639 0.16 -41.01 -1.59
CA CYS A 639 0.30 -39.62 -2.04
C CYS A 639 1.21 -39.57 -3.29
N PRO A 640 0.85 -38.81 -4.35
CA PRO A 640 1.70 -38.65 -5.53
C PRO A 640 3.03 -37.94 -5.26
N TYR A 641 3.11 -37.18 -4.16
CA TYR A 641 4.26 -36.31 -3.84
C TYR A 641 5.20 -36.89 -2.78
N CYS A 642 4.73 -37.83 -1.97
CA CYS A 642 5.50 -38.35 -0.84
C CYS A 642 5.10 -39.80 -0.54
N PRO A 643 5.94 -40.58 0.17
CA PRO A 643 5.70 -41.99 0.40
C PRO A 643 4.57 -42.30 1.40
N SER A 644 3.87 -41.28 1.91
CA SER A 644 2.79 -41.48 2.88
C SER A 644 1.56 -42.15 2.27
N GLU A 645 1.05 -43.17 2.96
CA GLU A 645 -0.22 -43.81 2.65
C GLU A 645 -1.33 -43.25 3.55
N SER A 646 -2.47 -42.91 2.97
CA SER A 646 -3.60 -42.32 3.68
C SER A 646 -4.92 -43.00 3.33
N HIS A 647 -5.90 -42.85 4.20
CA HIS A 647 -7.27 -43.32 3.93
C HIS A 647 -8.09 -42.17 3.29
N PRO A 648 -8.94 -42.43 2.27
CA PRO A 648 -9.71 -41.36 1.60
C PRO A 648 -10.56 -40.52 2.55
N ARG A 649 -11.11 -41.14 3.61
CA ARG A 649 -11.91 -40.46 4.64
C ARG A 649 -11.12 -39.46 5.51
N GLU A 650 -9.79 -39.53 5.50
CA GLU A 650 -8.94 -38.62 6.27
C GLU A 650 -8.58 -37.35 5.46
N ALA A 651 -8.87 -37.34 4.15
CA ALA A 651 -8.67 -36.17 3.32
C ALA A 651 -9.73 -35.10 3.66
N ARG A 652 -9.29 -33.85 3.79
CA ARG A 652 -10.16 -32.71 4.09
C ARG A 652 -10.31 -31.82 2.88
N LYS A 653 -11.53 -31.40 2.58
CA LYS A 653 -11.78 -30.35 1.59
C LYS A 653 -11.12 -29.06 2.03
N VAL A 654 -10.34 -28.45 1.15
CA VAL A 654 -9.76 -27.13 1.32
C VAL A 654 -10.74 -26.12 0.73
N PHE A 655 -11.02 -25.07 1.49
CA PHE A 655 -11.73 -23.89 0.98
C PHE A 655 -10.66 -22.85 0.66
N LEU A 656 -10.66 -22.37 -0.59
CA LEU A 656 -9.61 -21.55 -1.20
C LEU A 656 -9.94 -20.06 -1.21
#